data_AF-A0A1C7LX88-F1
#
_entry.id   AF-A0A1C7LX88-F1
#
_cell.length_a   1.000
_cell.length_b   1.000
_cell.length_c   1.000
_cell.angle_alpha   90.00
_cell.angle_beta   90.00
_cell.angle_gamma   90.00
#
_symmetry.space_group_name_H-M   'P 1'
#
loop_
_entity.id
_entity.type
_entity.pdbx_description
1 polymer ?
#
loop_
_entity_poly.entity_id
_entity_poly.type
_entity_poly.pdbx_seq_one_letter_code
_entity_poly.pdbx_strand_id
1 'polypeptide(L)'
;MIVPTIEQIEAYFESLEELIVSSVSAAAPTCPGPQSLPTLSGLGPFEVPPPPPPPPPPKSFWENAADWVAHTRALLPPLASHRDRSRRVKASVSSERRQVVVVLGGDAPLGRPLILELEKKGYIVIASVSTPEAVDEIERKSHGYVRALVMDPAEPETIPYFLRSLASTLSRRFPITAAGDPHTSPSSHAYVHSVVSLLTLPSSASAPGPAPLEHLSLRDHYLPYLQATHITPLQIIQALLPLLRSSPARARDSVSNNNGKQSVVVCLPAIDARVGLPFVGAQAMSAAATLRGVEVLRREIRASSVTDTMATMKNLKVVVVDVGAVGSVDDRSSVDLQRSIDGWTPSEKIAYGMAFSACVEDGLQYGVHRKATDIAVFVDTLVEVVSSGRKSSRTLSPLALQFSMLRSWVRGDRVVVGAGARTYALASYLPSLILDGLLNLPHFLLSIRNALIPVPPRIVMPDAALPPVVPVPPAVTQKPIVEESPLSSDQEQHFEHDISETGSEADVESNEGGYGSGVVLPHVTLASVPSTTHIAKLQESIPSDQQIVPIRFRSLEVGEKYFMSVFVAVRHTPELDALRAHLSESFGEYAVPALPHLSLYYIDDADQDERALTVERLKNEFKVIRATEDSVTLNCSPEKPSKSIPASLDQLAGFEGCEIWVVKCEGPVYDWEVLECISLLSTS
;
A
#
# COMPACT_ATOMS: atom_id res chain seq x y z
N MET A 1 7.99 -27.83 -30.76
CA MET A 1 7.66 -27.89 -29.33
C MET A 1 6.41 -28.71 -29.17
N ILE A 2 6.47 -29.78 -28.40
CA ILE A 2 5.37 -30.74 -28.22
C ILE A 2 4.48 -30.19 -27.11
N VAL A 3 3.26 -29.79 -27.46
CA VAL A 3 2.23 -29.41 -26.48
C VAL A 3 1.85 -30.68 -25.71
N PRO A 4 1.81 -30.65 -24.37
CA PRO A 4 1.46 -31.82 -23.60
C PRO A 4 0.03 -32.26 -23.94
N THR A 5 -0.16 -33.55 -24.17
CA THR A 5 -1.49 -34.09 -24.49
C THR A 5 -2.39 -34.03 -23.28
N ILE A 6 -3.70 -34.09 -23.50
CA ILE A 6 -4.69 -34.09 -22.43
C ILE A 6 -4.40 -35.23 -21.44
N GLU A 7 -3.94 -36.39 -21.92
CA GLU A 7 -3.57 -37.51 -21.04
C GLU A 7 -2.38 -37.17 -20.13
N GLN A 8 -1.41 -36.35 -20.59
CA GLN A 8 -0.28 -35.93 -19.76
C GLN A 8 -0.71 -34.94 -18.67
N ILE A 9 -1.74 -34.13 -18.94
CA ILE A 9 -2.32 -33.20 -17.98
C ILE A 9 -3.15 -33.98 -16.95
N GLU A 10 -3.94 -34.95 -17.38
CA GLU A 10 -4.73 -35.82 -16.49
C GLU A 10 -3.83 -36.67 -15.60
N ALA A 11 -2.77 -37.28 -16.16
CA ALA A 11 -1.78 -38.02 -15.37
C ALA A 11 -1.04 -37.15 -14.34
N TYR A 12 -0.82 -35.87 -14.65
CA TYR A 12 -0.25 -34.92 -13.71
C TYR A 12 -1.22 -34.64 -12.54
N PHE A 13 -2.52 -34.48 -12.83
CA PHE A 13 -3.53 -34.28 -11.79
C PHE A 13 -3.74 -35.51 -10.90
N GLU A 14 -3.74 -36.72 -11.47
CA GLU A 14 -3.78 -37.96 -10.67
C GLU A 14 -2.56 -38.08 -9.77
N SER A 15 -1.36 -37.74 -10.27
CA SER A 15 -0.13 -37.77 -9.44
C SER A 15 -0.17 -36.76 -8.28
N LEU A 16 -0.81 -35.61 -8.49
CA LEU A 16 -1.01 -34.58 -7.46
C LEU A 16 -2.01 -35.05 -6.40
N GLU A 17 -3.08 -35.74 -6.81
CA GLU A 17 -4.07 -36.29 -5.89
C GLU A 17 -3.47 -37.38 -5.00
N GLU A 18 -2.68 -38.30 -5.56
CA GLU A 18 -1.95 -39.31 -4.77
C GLU A 18 -0.94 -38.67 -3.80
N LEU A 19 -0.27 -37.59 -4.21
CA LEU A 19 0.69 -36.90 -3.36
C LEU A 19 0.00 -36.17 -2.20
N ILE A 20 -1.21 -35.64 -2.41
CA ILE A 20 -2.04 -35.03 -1.37
C ILE A 20 -2.61 -36.11 -0.42
N VAL A 21 -3.12 -37.22 -0.96
CA VAL A 21 -3.67 -38.31 -0.13
C VAL A 21 -2.59 -38.96 0.72
N SER A 22 -1.39 -39.19 0.17
CA SER A 22 -0.25 -39.75 0.90
C SER A 22 0.29 -38.80 1.99
N SER A 23 0.35 -37.49 1.71
CA SER A 23 0.80 -36.50 2.71
C SER A 23 -0.23 -36.27 3.83
N VAL A 24 -1.53 -36.36 3.53
CA VAL A 24 -2.59 -36.33 4.55
C VAL A 24 -2.59 -37.60 5.39
N SER A 25 -2.35 -38.77 4.78
CA SER A 25 -2.30 -40.04 5.50
C SER A 25 -1.02 -40.19 6.35
N ALA A 26 0.07 -39.51 5.98
CA ALA A 26 1.30 -39.43 6.76
C ALA A 26 1.21 -38.46 7.96
N ALA A 27 0.25 -37.54 7.95
CA ALA A 27 0.07 -36.52 8.98
C ALA A 27 -0.90 -36.92 10.13
N ALA A 28 -1.45 -38.14 10.10
CA ALA A 28 -2.31 -38.65 11.17
C ALA A 28 -1.50 -39.49 12.19
N PRO A 29 -1.28 -39.03 13.43
CA PRO A 29 -0.59 -39.82 14.44
C PRO A 29 -1.43 -41.00 14.91
N THR A 30 -0.86 -42.20 14.80
CA THR A 30 -1.36 -43.47 15.31
C THR A 30 -1.55 -43.42 16.84
N CYS A 31 -2.79 -43.59 17.30
CA CYS A 31 -3.10 -43.95 18.69
C CYS A 31 -3.52 -45.43 18.73
N PRO A 32 -2.97 -46.28 19.63
CA PRO A 32 -3.25 -47.71 19.63
C PRO A 32 -4.63 -48.01 20.24
N GLY A 33 -5.37 -48.91 19.60
CA GLY A 33 -6.72 -49.29 20.03
C GLY A 33 -6.73 -50.16 21.30
N PRO A 34 -7.86 -50.21 22.03
CA PRO A 34 -8.04 -51.18 23.11
C PRO A 34 -8.60 -52.50 22.58
N GLN A 35 -7.97 -53.58 23.01
CA GLN A 35 -8.38 -54.96 22.83
C GLN A 35 -9.63 -55.31 23.67
N SER A 36 -10.51 -56.10 23.06
CA SER A 36 -11.43 -57.12 23.62
C SER A 36 -11.97 -56.99 25.05
N LEU A 37 -13.31 -56.92 25.20
CA LEU A 37 -14.11 -57.47 26.32
C LEU A 37 -15.55 -57.80 25.81
N PRO A 38 -16.34 -58.64 26.52
CA PRO A 38 -17.15 -59.71 25.92
C PRO A 38 -18.63 -59.38 25.71
N THR A 39 -19.28 -60.30 24.99
CA THR A 39 -20.70 -60.43 24.69
C THR A 39 -21.61 -60.39 25.93
N LEU A 40 -22.57 -59.45 25.93
CA LEU A 40 -23.81 -59.55 26.69
C LEU A 40 -25.01 -59.29 25.75
N SER A 41 -25.91 -60.26 25.74
CA SER A 41 -27.11 -60.33 24.90
C SER A 41 -28.33 -59.71 25.59
N GLY A 42 -29.18 -59.03 24.80
CA GLY A 42 -30.57 -58.67 25.14
C GLY A 42 -30.76 -57.23 25.65
N LEU A 43 -31.73 -56.41 25.21
CA LEU A 43 -32.97 -56.61 24.45
C LEU A 43 -33.46 -55.26 23.85
N GLY A 44 -33.77 -55.25 22.54
CA GLY A 44 -34.68 -54.33 21.82
C GLY A 44 -34.17 -52.91 21.47
N PRO A 45 -34.87 -52.12 20.62
CA PRO A 45 -35.65 -52.40 19.42
C PRO A 45 -34.82 -52.02 18.17
N PHE A 46 -33.71 -52.71 17.93
CA PHE A 46 -32.91 -52.57 16.71
C PHE A 46 -33.12 -53.80 15.84
N GLU A 47 -34.31 -53.91 15.26
CA GLU A 47 -34.53 -54.81 14.13
C GLU A 47 -34.03 -54.11 12.87
N VAL A 48 -33.04 -54.71 12.22
CA VAL A 48 -32.42 -54.18 10.99
C VAL A 48 -33.44 -54.29 9.86
N PRO A 49 -33.88 -53.18 9.23
CA PRO A 49 -34.72 -53.27 8.04
C PRO A 49 -33.88 -53.76 6.85
N PRO A 50 -34.48 -54.47 5.86
CA PRO A 50 -33.76 -54.94 4.69
C PRO A 50 -33.14 -53.78 3.90
N PRO A 51 -32.00 -53.98 3.21
CA PRO A 51 -31.28 -52.90 2.54
C PRO A 51 -32.14 -52.26 1.42
N PRO A 52 -32.07 -50.93 1.24
CA PRO A 52 -32.79 -50.24 0.18
C PRO A 52 -32.28 -50.64 -1.21
N PRO A 53 -33.14 -50.56 -2.26
CA PRO A 53 -32.75 -50.88 -3.62
C PRO A 53 -31.63 -49.93 -4.13
N PRO A 54 -30.77 -50.40 -5.05
CA PRO A 54 -29.64 -49.61 -5.54
C PRO A 54 -30.10 -48.31 -6.20
N PRO A 55 -29.36 -47.20 -6.02
CA PRO A 55 -29.72 -45.91 -6.61
C PRO A 55 -29.70 -45.98 -8.15
N PRO A 56 -30.57 -45.21 -8.84
CA PRO A 56 -30.55 -45.13 -10.29
C PRO A 56 -29.24 -44.53 -10.80
N PRO A 57 -28.81 -44.88 -12.03
CA PRO A 57 -27.55 -44.42 -12.59
C PRO A 57 -27.51 -42.88 -12.68
N PRO A 58 -26.32 -42.25 -12.56
CA PRO A 58 -26.19 -40.81 -12.60
C PRO A 58 -26.68 -40.26 -13.95
N LYS A 59 -27.53 -39.24 -13.90
CA LYS A 59 -28.06 -38.55 -15.07
C LYS A 59 -26.93 -37.97 -15.93
N SER A 60 -27.09 -38.09 -17.25
CA SER A 60 -26.14 -37.52 -18.19
C SER A 60 -26.18 -35.98 -18.14
N PHE A 61 -25.06 -35.33 -18.48
CA PHE A 61 -24.90 -33.87 -18.46
C PHE A 61 -26.02 -33.13 -19.22
N TRP A 62 -26.59 -33.77 -20.25
CA TRP A 62 -27.68 -33.24 -21.07
C TRP A 62 -29.05 -33.25 -20.37
N GLU A 63 -29.31 -34.23 -19.50
CA GLU A 63 -30.54 -34.30 -18.71
C GLU A 63 -30.54 -33.27 -17.58
N ASN A 64 -29.38 -32.98 -16.99
CA ASN A 64 -29.24 -31.90 -15.99
C ASN A 64 -29.47 -30.51 -16.61
N ALA A 65 -29.10 -30.31 -17.88
CA ALA A 65 -29.38 -29.06 -18.60
C ALA A 65 -30.88 -28.91 -18.93
N ALA A 66 -31.56 -30.00 -19.30
CA ALA A 66 -33.00 -30.00 -19.55
C ALA A 66 -33.81 -29.73 -18.27
N ASP A 67 -33.43 -30.33 -17.14
CA ASP A 67 -34.06 -30.07 -15.83
C ASP A 67 -33.82 -28.62 -15.37
N TRP A 68 -32.66 -28.03 -15.65
CA TRP A 68 -32.37 -26.62 -15.33
C TRP A 68 -33.22 -25.63 -16.15
N VAL A 69 -33.44 -25.91 -17.44
CA VAL A 69 -34.32 -25.09 -18.32
C VAL A 69 -35.80 -25.26 -17.95
N ALA A 70 -36.22 -26.44 -17.47
CA ALA A 70 -37.56 -26.68 -16.96
C ALA A 70 -37.81 -25.94 -15.63
N HIS A 71 -36.83 -25.94 -14.71
CA HIS A 71 -36.94 -25.24 -13.42
C HIS A 71 -36.92 -23.70 -13.55
N THR A 72 -36.30 -23.15 -14.59
CA THR A 72 -36.31 -21.69 -14.84
C THR A 72 -37.59 -21.19 -15.51
N ARG A 73 -38.40 -22.06 -16.14
CA ARG A 73 -39.72 -21.70 -16.69
C ARG A 73 -40.86 -21.77 -15.67
N ALA A 74 -40.69 -22.48 -14.55
CA ALA A 74 -41.70 -22.59 -13.49
C ALA A 74 -41.60 -21.48 -12.41
N LEU A 75 -40.60 -20.60 -12.49
CA LEU A 75 -40.29 -19.56 -11.49
C LEU A 75 -40.61 -18.12 -11.97
N LEU A 76 -41.49 -17.95 -12.95
CA LEU A 76 -42.02 -16.64 -13.33
C LEU A 76 -43.41 -16.43 -12.67
N PRO A 77 -43.58 -15.50 -11.71
CA PRO A 77 -44.90 -15.14 -11.24
C PRO A 77 -45.61 -14.27 -12.30
N PRO A 78 -46.96 -14.28 -12.34
CA PRO A 78 -47.72 -13.44 -13.26
C PRO A 78 -47.54 -11.96 -12.90
N LEU A 79 -47.49 -11.09 -13.92
CA LEU A 79 -47.51 -9.63 -13.77
C LEU A 79 -48.76 -9.19 -13.00
N ALA A 80 -48.64 -9.02 -11.68
CA ALA A 80 -49.61 -8.33 -10.86
C ALA A 80 -49.11 -6.90 -10.60
N SER A 81 -49.88 -5.93 -11.06
CA SER A 81 -49.72 -4.50 -10.79
C SER A 81 -49.79 -4.25 -9.28
N HIS A 82 -48.64 -4.21 -8.62
CA HIS A 82 -48.54 -3.80 -7.23
C HIS A 82 -48.20 -2.31 -7.14
N ARG A 83 -49.26 -1.55 -6.87
CA ARG A 83 -49.29 -0.21 -6.28
C ARG A 83 -48.05 0.09 -5.43
N ASP A 84 -47.36 1.16 -5.81
CA ASP A 84 -46.32 1.84 -5.04
C ASP A 84 -46.76 2.09 -3.60
N ARG A 85 -46.33 1.22 -2.70
CA ARG A 85 -46.04 1.64 -1.34
C ARG A 85 -44.63 2.21 -1.37
N SER A 86 -44.56 3.50 -1.67
CA SER A 86 -43.42 4.35 -1.34
C SER A 86 -43.16 4.21 0.17
N ARG A 87 -42.32 3.24 0.52
CA ARG A 87 -41.61 3.26 1.78
C ARG A 87 -40.65 4.43 1.60
N ARG A 88 -41.08 5.62 2.04
CA ARG A 88 -40.20 6.76 2.28
C ARG A 88 -39.06 6.22 3.13
N VAL A 89 -37.96 5.85 2.48
CA VAL A 89 -36.66 5.82 3.11
C VAL A 89 -36.47 7.26 3.52
N LYS A 90 -36.75 7.56 4.79
CA LYS A 90 -36.28 8.77 5.43
C LYS A 90 -34.79 8.81 5.07
N ALA A 91 -34.43 9.72 4.18
CA ALA A 91 -33.05 10.14 4.05
C ALA A 91 -32.60 10.40 5.47
N SER A 92 -31.65 9.62 5.95
CA SER A 92 -30.97 9.92 7.20
C SER A 92 -30.28 11.26 7.00
N VAL A 93 -30.97 12.34 7.34
CA VAL A 93 -30.42 13.70 7.47
C VAL A 93 -29.61 13.74 8.77
N SER A 94 -28.65 12.83 8.87
CA SER A 94 -27.66 12.77 9.94
C SER A 94 -26.57 11.84 9.43
N SER A 95 -25.41 12.41 9.09
CA SER A 95 -24.19 11.63 8.90
C SER A 95 -23.05 12.62 8.81
N GLU A 96 -22.51 12.99 9.96
CA GLU A 96 -21.25 13.72 10.08
C GLU A 96 -20.21 13.24 9.06
N ARG A 97 -19.54 14.19 8.39
CA ARG A 97 -18.58 13.91 7.32
C ARG A 97 -17.26 13.37 7.90
N ARG A 98 -17.22 12.09 8.28
CA ARG A 98 -16.05 11.46 8.96
C ARG A 98 -15.18 10.58 8.06
N GLN A 99 -15.66 10.25 6.87
CA GLN A 99 -14.98 9.34 5.93
C GLN A 99 -13.93 10.09 5.12
N VAL A 100 -12.67 9.73 5.29
CA VAL A 100 -11.54 10.30 4.54
C VAL A 100 -11.22 9.43 3.34
N VAL A 101 -11.10 10.06 2.17
CA VAL A 101 -10.60 9.44 0.95
C VAL A 101 -9.26 10.06 0.61
N VAL A 102 -8.22 9.24 0.57
CA VAL A 102 -6.88 9.64 0.14
C VAL A 102 -6.79 9.46 -1.37
N VAL A 103 -6.52 10.52 -2.12
CA VAL A 103 -6.36 10.49 -3.57
C VAL A 103 -4.90 10.78 -3.92
N LEU A 104 -4.19 9.79 -4.45
CA LEU A 104 -2.81 9.97 -4.89
C LEU A 104 -2.80 10.49 -6.33
N GLY A 105 -2.12 11.60 -6.59
CA GLY A 105 -2.08 12.27 -7.90
C GLY A 105 -3.31 13.12 -8.18
N GLY A 106 -3.67 14.02 -7.25
CA GLY A 106 -4.81 14.92 -7.36
C GLY A 106 -4.66 16.01 -8.43
N ASP A 107 -3.42 16.33 -8.78
CA ASP A 107 -2.99 17.23 -9.86
C ASP A 107 -3.07 16.57 -11.26
N ALA A 108 -3.26 15.25 -11.33
CA ALA A 108 -3.53 14.58 -12.59
C ALA A 108 -4.82 15.11 -13.25
N PRO A 109 -4.94 15.06 -14.59
CA PRO A 109 -6.13 15.57 -15.31
C PRO A 109 -7.46 14.98 -14.82
N LEU A 110 -7.44 13.73 -14.35
CA LEU A 110 -8.60 13.02 -13.81
C LEU A 110 -8.79 13.22 -12.30
N GLY A 111 -7.78 13.75 -11.59
CA GLY A 111 -7.78 13.92 -10.14
C GLY A 111 -8.71 15.03 -9.68
N ARG A 112 -8.59 16.22 -10.25
CA ARG A 112 -9.44 17.37 -9.91
C ARG A 112 -10.96 17.10 -10.03
N PRO A 113 -11.50 16.58 -11.14
CA PRO A 113 -12.94 16.28 -11.23
C PRO A 113 -13.38 15.18 -10.26
N LEU A 114 -12.51 14.21 -9.94
CA LEU A 114 -12.78 13.19 -8.93
C LEU A 114 -12.87 13.78 -7.53
N ILE A 115 -11.92 14.65 -7.15
CA ILE A 115 -11.88 15.30 -5.84
C ILE A 115 -13.16 16.10 -5.57
N LEU A 116 -13.61 16.89 -6.55
CA LEU A 116 -14.81 17.71 -6.44
C LEU A 116 -16.08 16.86 -6.28
N GLU A 117 -16.21 15.76 -7.02
CA GLU A 117 -17.38 14.89 -6.89
C GLU A 117 -17.35 14.10 -5.56
N LEU A 118 -16.17 13.65 -5.09
CA LEU A 118 -16.03 13.04 -3.76
C LEU A 118 -16.42 14.02 -2.65
N GLU A 119 -15.98 15.28 -2.74
CA GLU A 119 -16.38 16.34 -1.82
C GLU A 119 -17.90 16.52 -1.84
N LYS A 120 -18.53 16.60 -3.03
CA LYS A 120 -19.99 16.73 -3.17
C LYS A 120 -20.76 15.56 -2.56
N LYS A 121 -20.17 14.36 -2.56
CA LYS A 121 -20.75 13.12 -1.99
C LYS A 121 -20.58 13.00 -0.48
N GLY A 122 -20.03 14.03 0.18
CA GLY A 122 -19.88 14.02 1.62
C GLY A 122 -18.67 13.22 2.09
N TYR A 123 -17.54 13.27 1.38
CA TYR A 123 -16.26 12.76 1.85
C TYR A 123 -15.32 13.91 2.23
N ILE A 124 -14.43 13.67 3.19
CA ILE A 124 -13.22 14.49 3.37
C ILE A 124 -12.19 13.93 2.38
N VAL A 125 -11.54 14.79 1.61
CA VAL A 125 -10.57 14.36 0.60
C VAL A 125 -9.19 14.88 0.97
N ILE A 126 -8.21 13.98 1.06
CA ILE A 126 -6.80 14.35 1.19
C ILE A 126 -6.12 13.94 -0.11
N ALA A 127 -5.69 14.92 -0.89
CA ALA A 127 -5.06 14.68 -2.19
C ALA A 127 -3.54 14.85 -2.10
N SER A 128 -2.76 13.96 -2.71
CA SER A 128 -1.34 14.22 -2.97
C SER A 128 -1.20 15.02 -4.25
N VAL A 129 -0.30 15.99 -4.29
CA VAL A 129 0.02 16.79 -5.49
C VAL A 129 1.53 16.92 -5.65
N SER A 130 2.02 17.00 -6.88
CA SER A 130 3.46 17.02 -7.14
C SER A 130 4.08 18.39 -6.83
N THR A 131 3.32 19.48 -6.98
CA THR A 131 3.83 20.85 -6.79
C THR A 131 3.03 21.65 -5.76
N PRO A 132 3.65 22.63 -5.07
CA PRO A 132 2.94 23.49 -4.12
C PRO A 132 1.89 24.39 -4.79
N GLU A 133 2.09 24.80 -6.04
CA GLU A 133 1.11 25.63 -6.76
C GLU A 133 -0.21 24.88 -7.01
N ALA A 134 -0.13 23.56 -7.20
CA ALA A 134 -1.30 22.70 -7.35
C ALA A 134 -2.10 22.60 -6.04
N VAL A 135 -1.46 22.76 -4.86
CA VAL A 135 -2.14 22.83 -3.56
C VAL A 135 -3.12 24.01 -3.57
N ASP A 136 -2.62 25.20 -3.88
CA ASP A 136 -3.43 26.42 -3.91
C ASP A 136 -4.57 26.32 -4.91
N GLU A 137 -4.33 25.71 -6.09
CA GLU A 137 -5.36 25.57 -7.10
C GLU A 137 -6.51 24.64 -6.66
N ILE A 138 -6.17 23.50 -6.04
CA ILE A 138 -7.16 22.52 -5.57
C ILE A 138 -7.91 23.07 -4.35
N GLU A 139 -7.18 23.64 -3.38
CA GLU A 139 -7.79 24.13 -2.14
C GLU A 139 -8.70 25.34 -2.38
N ARG A 140 -8.29 26.31 -3.22
CA ARG A 140 -9.11 27.49 -3.56
C ARG A 140 -10.47 27.14 -4.19
N LYS A 141 -10.55 26.00 -4.88
CA LYS A 141 -11.77 25.54 -5.57
C LYS A 141 -12.63 24.62 -4.70
N SER A 142 -12.16 24.29 -3.50
CA SER A 142 -12.84 23.41 -2.55
C SER A 142 -13.57 24.20 -1.46
N HIS A 143 -14.49 23.55 -0.76
CA HIS A 143 -15.33 24.15 0.29
C HIS A 143 -14.76 23.90 1.70
N GLY A 144 -13.45 23.71 1.81
CA GLY A 144 -12.76 23.49 3.10
C GLY A 144 -12.74 22.03 3.60
N TYR A 145 -13.28 21.09 2.82
CA TYR A 145 -13.26 19.64 3.12
C TYR A 145 -12.20 18.87 2.31
N VAL A 146 -11.42 19.59 1.52
CA VAL A 146 -10.32 19.05 0.73
C VAL A 146 -9.03 19.63 1.28
N ARG A 147 -8.02 18.79 1.45
CA ARG A 147 -6.65 19.21 1.74
C ARG A 147 -5.71 18.61 0.72
N ALA A 148 -4.83 19.43 0.16
CA ALA A 148 -3.80 18.96 -0.74
C ALA A 148 -2.44 18.97 -0.02
N LEU A 149 -1.70 17.88 -0.17
CA LEU A 149 -0.39 17.68 0.44
C LEU A 149 0.64 17.47 -0.67
N VAL A 150 1.76 18.17 -0.57
CA VAL A 150 2.85 18.06 -1.56
C VAL A 150 3.55 16.72 -1.38
N MET A 151 3.75 16.03 -2.49
CA MET A 151 4.50 14.77 -2.59
C MET A 151 4.90 14.59 -4.04
N ASP A 152 6.21 14.65 -4.31
CA ASP A 152 6.73 14.32 -5.63
C ASP A 152 6.82 12.79 -5.77
N PRO A 153 6.08 12.18 -6.72
CA PRO A 153 6.14 10.74 -6.90
C PRO A 153 7.49 10.24 -7.44
N ALA A 154 8.29 11.10 -8.09
CA ALA A 154 9.61 10.76 -8.62
C ALA A 154 10.70 10.72 -7.54
N GLU A 155 10.46 11.30 -6.37
CA GLU A 155 11.44 11.38 -5.27
C GLU A 155 10.89 10.67 -4.01
N PRO A 156 11.45 9.50 -3.63
CA PRO A 156 10.85 8.67 -2.59
C PRO A 156 11.10 9.24 -1.19
N GLU A 157 12.09 10.13 -1.07
CA GLU A 157 12.42 10.89 0.14
C GLU A 157 11.30 11.82 0.57
N THR A 158 10.38 12.17 -0.35
CA THR A 158 9.20 13.00 -0.03
C THR A 158 8.11 12.22 0.71
N ILE A 159 8.13 10.88 0.67
CA ILE A 159 7.08 10.02 1.24
C ILE A 159 6.95 10.18 2.76
N PRO A 160 8.03 10.15 3.58
CA PRO A 160 7.91 10.36 5.02
C PRO A 160 7.29 11.71 5.38
N TYR A 161 7.62 12.79 4.65
CA TYR A 161 7.02 14.11 4.86
C TYR A 161 5.54 14.13 4.52
N PHE A 162 5.16 13.48 3.42
CA PHE A 162 3.75 13.28 3.06
C PHE A 162 2.99 12.50 4.12
N LEU A 163 3.54 11.38 4.61
CA LEU A 163 2.89 10.55 5.64
C LEU A 163 2.75 11.29 6.98
N ARG A 164 3.76 12.08 7.38
CA ARG A 164 3.68 12.94 8.56
C ARG A 164 2.60 14.01 8.40
N SER A 165 2.54 14.65 7.24
CA SER A 165 1.52 15.66 6.91
C SER A 165 0.12 15.06 6.84
N LEU A 166 -0.01 13.83 6.34
CA LEU A 166 -1.25 13.07 6.30
C LEU A 166 -1.72 12.73 7.73
N ALA A 167 -0.84 12.24 8.58
CA ALA A 167 -1.16 11.95 9.99
C ALA A 167 -1.59 13.22 10.74
N SER A 168 -0.86 14.33 10.56
CA SER A 168 -1.24 15.64 11.09
C SER A 168 -2.59 16.11 10.54
N THR A 169 -2.87 15.86 9.27
CA THR A 169 -4.15 16.23 8.67
C THR A 169 -5.31 15.38 9.18
N LEU A 170 -5.09 14.08 9.39
CA LEU A 170 -6.09 13.17 9.98
C LEU A 170 -6.39 13.50 11.45
N SER A 171 -5.42 14.06 12.20
CA SER A 171 -5.63 14.52 13.57
C SER A 171 -6.31 15.90 13.66
N ARG A 172 -6.36 16.66 12.56
CA ARG A 172 -7.09 17.94 12.52
C ARG A 172 -8.59 17.71 12.66
N ARG A 173 -9.23 18.64 13.37
CA ARG A 173 -10.70 18.73 13.46
C ARG A 173 -11.24 19.26 12.14
N PHE A 174 -11.50 18.36 11.19
CA PHE A 174 -12.27 18.71 10.01
C PHE A 174 -13.67 19.16 10.43
N PRO A 175 -14.23 20.21 9.82
CA PRO A 175 -15.63 20.54 10.01
C PRO A 175 -16.47 19.31 9.61
N ILE A 176 -17.22 18.72 10.55
CA ILE A 176 -18.03 17.52 10.27
C ILE A 176 -19.48 17.86 9.92
N THR A 177 -19.92 19.09 10.24
CA THR A 177 -21.30 19.60 10.11
C THR A 177 -21.36 20.87 9.23
N ALA A 178 -20.49 21.86 9.47
CA ALA A 178 -20.35 23.09 8.69
C ALA A 178 -18.90 23.61 8.75
N ALA A 179 -18.40 24.19 7.64
CA ALA A 179 -17.05 24.76 7.58
C ALA A 179 -16.84 25.80 8.70
N GLY A 180 -15.90 25.53 9.62
CA GLY A 180 -15.55 26.45 10.71
C GLY A 180 -16.28 26.28 12.04
N ASP A 181 -17.05 25.22 12.27
CA ASP A 181 -17.73 24.97 13.56
C ASP A 181 -16.74 24.52 14.67
N PRO A 182 -16.54 25.30 15.75
CA PRO A 182 -15.61 24.97 16.84
C PRO A 182 -16.10 23.86 17.79
N HIS A 183 -17.37 23.46 17.74
CA HIS A 183 -18.03 22.68 18.80
C HIS A 183 -18.35 21.22 18.45
N THR A 184 -17.53 20.58 17.62
CA THR A 184 -17.69 19.16 17.27
C THR A 184 -17.15 18.25 18.38
N SER A 185 -17.96 17.28 18.84
CA SER A 185 -17.64 16.40 19.97
C SER A 185 -16.30 15.66 19.80
N PRO A 186 -15.50 15.41 20.86
CA PRO A 186 -14.23 14.67 20.77
C PRO A 186 -14.34 13.26 20.18
N SER A 187 -15.55 12.69 20.15
CA SER A 187 -15.83 11.33 19.68
C SER A 187 -15.94 11.15 18.16
N SER A 188 -15.68 12.21 17.38
CA SER A 188 -15.89 12.24 15.92
C SER A 188 -14.60 12.38 15.11
N HIS A 189 -13.56 11.60 15.44
CA HIS A 189 -12.34 11.54 14.63
C HIS A 189 -12.62 11.01 13.22
N ALA A 190 -11.97 11.64 12.25
CA ALA A 190 -12.00 11.22 10.86
C ALA A 190 -11.17 9.93 10.69
N TYR A 191 -11.60 9.03 9.80
CA TYR A 191 -10.87 7.78 9.55
C TYR A 191 -10.73 7.53 8.05
N VAL A 192 -9.66 6.82 7.68
CA VAL A 192 -9.39 6.49 6.28
C VAL A 192 -10.37 5.41 5.81
N HIS A 193 -11.24 5.80 4.88
CA HIS A 193 -12.24 4.94 4.26
C HIS A 193 -11.73 4.34 2.95
N SER A 194 -11.06 5.13 2.11
CA SER A 194 -10.55 4.64 0.84
C SER A 194 -9.25 5.31 0.44
N VAL A 195 -8.41 4.56 -0.27
CA VAL A 195 -7.23 5.07 -0.97
C VAL A 195 -7.46 4.89 -2.47
N VAL A 196 -7.28 5.94 -3.26
CA VAL A 196 -7.41 5.91 -4.72
C VAL A 196 -6.10 6.38 -5.34
N SER A 197 -5.43 5.52 -6.10
CA SER A 197 -4.20 5.87 -6.81
C SER A 197 -4.49 6.21 -8.26
N LEU A 198 -4.16 7.45 -8.64
CA LEU A 198 -4.13 7.94 -10.02
C LEU A 198 -2.70 8.11 -10.55
N LEU A 199 -1.69 8.09 -9.69
CA LEU A 199 -0.27 8.15 -10.05
C LEU A 199 0.16 7.03 -11.01
N THR A 200 -0.58 5.92 -11.00
CA THR A 200 -0.34 4.76 -11.85
C THR A 200 -0.85 4.93 -13.29
N LEU A 201 -1.53 6.05 -13.60
CA LEU A 201 -1.92 6.43 -14.96
C LEU A 201 -0.83 7.29 -15.61
N PRO A 202 -0.51 7.06 -16.89
CA PRO A 202 0.51 7.85 -17.58
C PRO A 202 0.05 9.30 -17.70
N SER A 203 0.87 10.21 -17.18
CA SER A 203 0.73 11.66 -17.41
C SER A 203 1.69 12.08 -18.51
N SER A 204 1.23 12.93 -19.44
CA SER A 204 2.07 13.44 -20.54
C SER A 204 3.33 14.18 -20.08
N ALA A 205 3.37 14.65 -18.83
CA ALA A 205 4.53 15.32 -18.25
C ALA A 205 5.61 14.36 -17.71
N SER A 206 5.25 13.10 -17.41
CA SER A 206 6.14 12.14 -16.72
C SER A 206 6.37 10.86 -17.51
N ALA A 207 5.48 10.51 -18.44
CA ALA A 207 5.62 9.31 -19.25
C ALA A 207 6.71 9.47 -20.32
N PRO A 208 7.66 8.52 -20.44
CA PRO A 208 8.64 8.53 -21.53
C PRO A 208 7.95 8.53 -22.90
N GLY A 209 8.50 9.29 -23.85
CA GLY A 209 7.99 9.26 -25.22
C GLY A 209 8.05 7.85 -25.83
N PRO A 210 7.18 7.53 -26.79
CA PRO A 210 7.23 6.24 -27.45
C PRO A 210 8.54 6.10 -28.24
N ALA A 211 9.27 5.02 -27.97
CA ALA A 211 10.57 4.74 -28.56
C ALA A 211 10.86 3.23 -28.54
N PRO A 212 11.75 2.74 -29.42
CA PRO A 212 12.29 1.39 -29.33
C PRO A 212 12.90 1.14 -27.94
N LEU A 213 12.84 -0.11 -27.48
CA LEU A 213 13.36 -0.45 -26.15
C LEU A 213 14.87 -0.16 -26.04
N GLU A 214 15.63 -0.31 -27.13
CA GLU A 214 17.06 0.02 -27.17
C GLU A 214 17.36 1.52 -27.05
N HIS A 215 16.39 2.39 -27.36
CA HIS A 215 16.52 3.85 -27.22
C HIS A 215 16.05 4.35 -25.84
N LEU A 216 15.39 3.50 -25.04
CA LEU A 216 14.91 3.86 -23.71
C LEU A 216 16.08 3.86 -22.71
N SER A 217 16.48 5.04 -22.22
CA SER A 217 17.41 5.13 -21.08
C SER A 217 16.73 4.57 -19.83
N LEU A 218 17.26 3.46 -19.32
CA LEU A 218 16.73 2.80 -18.13
C LEU A 218 16.93 3.64 -16.86
N ARG A 219 18.03 4.40 -16.80
CA ARG A 219 18.38 5.19 -15.60
C ARG A 219 17.68 6.54 -15.56
N ASP A 220 17.63 7.24 -16.69
CA ASP A 220 17.18 8.63 -16.70
C ASP A 220 15.67 8.76 -16.95
N HIS A 221 15.08 7.85 -17.72
CA HIS A 221 13.67 7.92 -18.11
C HIS A 221 12.83 6.81 -17.46
N TYR A 222 13.30 5.56 -17.53
CA TYR A 222 12.51 4.44 -17.00
C TYR A 222 12.49 4.39 -15.47
N LEU A 223 13.64 4.57 -14.80
CA LEU A 223 13.72 4.48 -13.34
C LEU A 223 12.84 5.52 -12.63
N PRO A 224 12.90 6.83 -12.96
CA PRO A 224 12.00 7.81 -12.34
C PRO A 224 10.53 7.52 -12.64
N TYR A 225 10.22 7.08 -13.86
CA TYR A 225 8.86 6.69 -14.24
C TYR A 225 8.36 5.46 -13.46
N LEU A 226 9.17 4.41 -13.35
CA LEU A 226 8.88 3.22 -12.56
C LEU A 226 8.70 3.58 -11.08
N GLN A 227 9.54 4.47 -10.57
CA GLN A 227 9.43 4.92 -9.19
C GLN A 227 8.11 5.64 -8.93
N ALA A 228 7.75 6.60 -9.79
CA ALA A 228 6.51 7.36 -9.68
C ALA A 228 5.25 6.50 -9.87
N THR A 229 5.27 5.56 -10.82
CA THR A 229 4.08 4.81 -11.23
C THR A 229 3.94 3.42 -10.61
N HIS A 230 5.00 2.88 -10.00
CA HIS A 230 4.99 1.55 -9.36
C HIS A 230 5.42 1.58 -7.90
N ILE A 231 6.62 2.09 -7.60
CA ILE A 231 7.22 2.01 -6.26
C ILE A 231 6.49 2.91 -5.27
N THR A 232 6.39 4.21 -5.56
CA THR A 232 5.78 5.21 -4.67
C THR A 232 4.33 4.86 -4.31
N PRO A 233 3.43 4.51 -5.26
CA PRO A 233 2.06 4.14 -4.91
C PRO A 233 1.98 2.92 -4.00
N LEU A 234 2.83 1.90 -4.22
CA LEU A 234 2.84 0.70 -3.39
C LEU A 234 3.40 0.96 -1.99
N GLN A 235 4.46 1.78 -1.86
CA GLN A 235 5.00 2.19 -0.56
C GLN A 235 3.97 2.96 0.27
N ILE A 236 3.24 3.88 -0.35
CA ILE A 236 2.17 4.62 0.34
C ILE A 236 1.04 3.67 0.74
N ILE A 237 0.59 2.78 -0.15
CA ILE A 237 -0.43 1.79 0.18
C ILE A 237 0.05 0.94 1.37
N GLN A 238 1.30 0.46 1.35
CA GLN A 238 1.90 -0.31 2.44
C GLN A 238 1.88 0.45 3.77
N ALA A 239 2.23 1.74 3.77
CA ALA A 239 2.19 2.60 4.94
C ALA A 239 0.76 2.88 5.45
N LEU A 240 -0.24 2.87 4.56
CA LEU A 240 -1.65 3.10 4.91
C LEU A 240 -2.41 1.83 5.31
N LEU A 241 -1.92 0.63 4.97
CA LEU A 241 -2.54 -0.64 5.37
C LEU A 241 -2.74 -0.78 6.90
N PRO A 242 -1.79 -0.40 7.78
CA PRO A 242 -2.03 -0.34 9.22
C PRO A 242 -3.23 0.53 9.60
N LEU A 243 -3.37 1.72 9.01
CA LEU A 243 -4.47 2.65 9.29
C LEU A 243 -5.83 2.11 8.81
N LEU A 244 -5.83 1.38 7.69
CA LEU A 244 -7.03 0.71 7.20
C LEU A 244 -7.45 -0.41 8.17
N ARG A 245 -6.49 -1.16 8.74
CA ARG A 245 -6.74 -2.23 9.73
C ARG A 245 -7.23 -1.73 11.09
N SER A 246 -6.71 -0.60 11.58
CA SER A 246 -6.96 -0.08 12.93
C SER A 246 -8.24 0.76 13.08
N SER A 247 -9.20 0.61 12.15
CA SER A 247 -10.42 1.43 12.11
C SER A 247 -11.16 1.45 13.47
N PRO A 248 -11.53 2.66 13.98
CA PRO A 248 -12.04 2.85 15.34
C PRO A 248 -13.34 2.09 15.61
N ALA A 249 -13.65 1.80 16.88
CA ALA A 249 -14.78 0.95 17.29
C ALA A 249 -16.14 1.35 16.67
N ARG A 250 -16.42 2.65 16.46
CA ARG A 250 -17.64 3.10 15.74
C ARG A 250 -17.58 2.95 14.23
N ALA A 251 -16.40 2.99 13.62
CA ALA A 251 -16.24 2.58 12.23
C ALA A 251 -16.53 1.08 12.10
N ARG A 252 -16.16 0.27 13.10
CA ARG A 252 -16.59 -1.14 13.21
C ARG A 252 -18.11 -1.27 13.37
N ASP A 253 -18.79 -0.34 14.07
CA ASP A 253 -20.26 -0.31 14.14
C ASP A 253 -20.93 0.09 12.81
N SER A 254 -20.30 0.96 12.02
CA SER A 254 -20.74 1.25 10.66
C SER A 254 -20.51 0.04 9.74
N VAL A 255 -19.42 -0.70 9.94
CA VAL A 255 -19.05 -1.91 9.19
C VAL A 255 -19.95 -3.09 9.55
N SER A 256 -20.31 -3.27 10.83
CA SER A 256 -21.21 -4.34 11.31
C SER A 256 -22.63 -4.16 10.79
N ASN A 257 -23.07 -2.92 10.57
CA ASN A 257 -24.30 -2.59 9.86
C ASN A 257 -24.20 -2.74 8.33
N ASN A 258 -23.20 -3.48 7.83
CA ASN A 258 -22.76 -3.58 6.43
C ASN A 258 -22.33 -2.24 5.80
N ASN A 259 -22.40 -1.12 6.51
CA ASN A 259 -22.37 0.26 5.99
C ASN A 259 -20.99 0.86 5.62
N GLY A 260 -19.86 0.17 5.84
CA GLY A 260 -18.53 0.77 5.67
C GLY A 260 -17.40 -0.14 5.18
N LYS A 261 -17.51 -0.79 4.02
CA LYS A 261 -16.35 -1.50 3.43
C LYS A 261 -15.29 -0.50 3.00
N GLN A 262 -14.05 -0.68 3.46
CA GLN A 262 -12.91 0.12 3.03
C GLN A 262 -12.41 -0.37 1.68
N SER A 263 -11.81 0.53 0.90
CA SER A 263 -11.28 0.18 -0.42
C SER A 263 -9.90 0.74 -0.71
N VAL A 264 -9.07 -0.06 -1.36
CA VAL A 264 -7.87 0.39 -2.06
C VAL A 264 -8.17 0.27 -3.54
N VAL A 265 -8.15 1.39 -4.26
CA VAL A 265 -8.47 1.48 -5.68
C VAL A 265 -7.23 1.92 -6.44
N VAL A 266 -6.79 1.11 -7.40
CA VAL A 266 -5.61 1.42 -8.23
C VAL A 266 -6.05 1.52 -9.69
N CYS A 267 -5.83 2.67 -10.32
CA CYS A 267 -6.24 2.94 -11.70
C CYS A 267 -5.10 2.69 -12.67
N LEU A 268 -5.23 1.71 -13.56
CA LEU A 268 -4.17 1.33 -14.50
C LEU A 268 -4.60 1.57 -15.94
N PRO A 269 -3.70 2.02 -16.84
CA PRO A 269 -4.00 2.10 -18.26
C PRO A 269 -4.34 0.71 -18.80
N ALA A 270 -5.55 0.53 -19.30
CA ALA A 270 -6.07 -0.75 -19.75
C ALA A 270 -5.26 -1.32 -20.93
N ILE A 271 -4.64 -0.46 -21.73
CA ILE A 271 -3.86 -0.86 -22.89
C ILE A 271 -2.48 -1.39 -22.47
N ASP A 272 -1.78 -0.67 -21.60
CA ASP A 272 -0.43 -1.02 -21.17
C ASP A 272 -0.42 -2.18 -20.17
N ALA A 273 -1.41 -2.22 -19.26
CA ALA A 273 -1.49 -3.28 -18.24
C ALA A 273 -1.98 -4.64 -18.79
N ARG A 274 -2.65 -4.67 -19.95
CA ARG A 274 -3.34 -5.87 -20.47
C ARG A 274 -2.74 -6.41 -21.76
N VAL A 275 -2.33 -5.54 -22.66
CA VAL A 275 -1.87 -5.90 -24.00
C VAL A 275 -0.39 -5.62 -24.13
N GLY A 276 0.05 -4.40 -23.78
CA GLY A 276 1.41 -3.94 -24.02
C GLY A 276 1.63 -3.66 -25.50
N LEU A 277 1.68 -2.38 -25.88
CA LEU A 277 1.93 -2.00 -27.28
C LEU A 277 3.43 -1.90 -27.59
N PRO A 278 3.83 -2.14 -28.85
CA PRO A 278 5.20 -1.87 -29.28
C PRO A 278 5.53 -0.39 -29.11
N PHE A 279 6.81 -0.10 -28.85
CA PHE A 279 7.35 1.25 -28.62
C PHE A 279 6.86 1.98 -27.36
N VAL A 280 6.04 1.33 -26.52
CA VAL A 280 5.52 1.86 -25.25
C VAL A 280 6.01 1.00 -24.08
N GLY A 281 7.29 0.60 -24.14
CA GLY A 281 7.88 -0.42 -23.26
C GLY A 281 7.90 -0.01 -21.79
N ALA A 282 8.30 1.24 -21.49
CA ALA A 282 8.37 1.74 -20.12
C ALA A 282 7.01 1.68 -19.41
N GLN A 283 5.95 2.12 -20.10
CA GLN A 283 4.59 2.15 -19.56
C GLN A 283 4.03 0.73 -19.41
N ALA A 284 4.21 -0.12 -20.41
CA ALA A 284 3.77 -1.52 -20.35
C ALA A 284 4.44 -2.28 -19.20
N MET A 285 5.75 -2.16 -19.05
CA MET A 285 6.50 -2.82 -17.97
C MET A 285 6.02 -2.35 -16.59
N SER A 286 5.94 -1.04 -16.36
CA SER A 286 5.51 -0.50 -15.07
C SER A 286 4.04 -0.82 -14.74
N ALA A 287 3.13 -0.68 -15.71
CA ALA A 287 1.71 -0.96 -15.52
C ALA A 287 1.45 -2.46 -15.26
N ALA A 288 2.15 -3.35 -15.97
CA ALA A 288 2.06 -4.79 -15.74
C ALA A 288 2.63 -5.20 -14.37
N ALA A 289 3.76 -4.62 -13.96
CA ALA A 289 4.34 -4.84 -12.64
C ALA A 289 3.37 -4.40 -11.52
N THR A 290 2.79 -3.22 -11.66
CA THR A 290 1.80 -2.69 -10.71
C THR A 290 0.54 -3.54 -10.67
N LEU A 291 0.02 -3.97 -11.82
CA LEU A 291 -1.13 -4.88 -11.87
C LEU A 291 -0.87 -6.15 -11.07
N ARG A 292 0.31 -6.77 -11.25
CA ARG A 292 0.67 -7.98 -10.52
C ARG A 292 0.86 -7.73 -9.03
N GLY A 293 1.51 -6.64 -8.64
CA GLY A 293 1.64 -6.25 -7.23
C GLY A 293 0.28 -6.11 -6.53
N VAL A 294 -0.68 -5.43 -7.16
CA VAL A 294 -2.03 -5.25 -6.61
C VAL A 294 -2.82 -6.57 -6.58
N GLU A 295 -2.62 -7.46 -7.55
CA GLU A 295 -3.20 -8.80 -7.53
C GLU A 295 -2.67 -9.67 -6.37
N VAL A 296 -1.36 -9.59 -6.10
CA VAL A 296 -0.73 -10.26 -4.96
C VAL A 296 -1.28 -9.71 -3.65
N LEU A 297 -1.29 -8.38 -3.48
CA LEU A 297 -1.87 -7.72 -2.29
C LEU A 297 -3.33 -8.15 -2.05
N ARG A 298 -4.13 -8.26 -3.12
CA ARG A 298 -5.52 -8.75 -3.01
C ARG A 298 -5.57 -10.20 -2.50
N ARG A 299 -4.69 -11.08 -3.00
CA ARG A 299 -4.63 -12.47 -2.57
C ARG A 299 -4.18 -12.58 -1.12
N GLU A 300 -3.21 -11.78 -0.71
CA GLU A 300 -2.75 -11.67 0.68
C GLU A 300 -3.90 -11.25 1.60
N ILE A 301 -4.59 -10.15 1.30
CA ILE A 301 -5.73 -9.68 2.09
C ILE A 301 -6.84 -10.74 2.15
N ARG A 302 -7.11 -11.45 1.06
CA ARG A 302 -8.09 -12.55 1.05
C ARG A 302 -7.64 -13.73 1.92
N ALA A 303 -6.38 -14.14 1.83
CA ALA A 303 -5.83 -15.20 2.67
C ALA A 303 -5.93 -14.80 4.16
N SER A 304 -5.51 -13.58 4.51
CA SER A 304 -5.65 -13.04 5.86
C SER A 304 -7.12 -12.94 6.30
N SER A 305 -8.05 -12.62 5.40
CA SER A 305 -9.47 -12.51 5.77
C SER A 305 -10.13 -13.83 6.17
N VAL A 306 -9.55 -14.96 5.76
CA VAL A 306 -10.03 -16.31 6.12
C VAL A 306 -9.51 -16.71 7.51
N THR A 307 -8.29 -16.28 7.86
CA THR A 307 -7.65 -16.59 9.15
C THR A 307 -7.91 -15.54 10.24
N ASP A 308 -8.34 -14.33 9.86
CA ASP A 308 -8.59 -13.20 10.76
C ASP A 308 -9.88 -13.37 11.58
N THR A 309 -9.72 -13.72 12.85
CA THR A 309 -10.81 -13.82 13.84
C THR A 309 -11.46 -12.48 14.15
N MET A 310 -10.76 -11.35 13.97
CA MET A 310 -11.28 -10.01 14.23
C MET A 310 -12.00 -9.41 13.00
N ALA A 311 -12.04 -10.11 11.87
CA ALA A 311 -12.69 -9.72 10.62
C ALA A 311 -12.32 -8.30 10.12
N THR A 312 -11.16 -7.78 10.53
CA THR A 312 -10.64 -6.47 10.13
C THR A 312 -10.28 -6.46 8.64
N MET A 313 -9.61 -7.51 8.18
CA MET A 313 -9.18 -7.66 6.78
C MET A 313 -10.34 -8.04 5.85
N LYS A 314 -11.40 -8.64 6.39
CA LYS A 314 -12.60 -9.05 5.62
C LYS A 314 -13.34 -7.88 4.99
N ASN A 315 -13.19 -6.68 5.56
CA ASN A 315 -13.89 -5.48 5.12
C ASN A 315 -13.07 -4.60 4.17
N LEU A 316 -11.81 -4.97 3.92
CA LEU A 316 -10.93 -4.28 3.00
C LEU A 316 -11.03 -4.88 1.59
N LYS A 317 -11.39 -4.05 0.62
CA LYS A 317 -11.51 -4.44 -0.78
C LYS A 317 -10.40 -3.83 -1.62
N VAL A 318 -9.64 -4.66 -2.34
CA VAL A 318 -8.63 -4.17 -3.30
C VAL A 318 -9.18 -4.24 -4.72
N VAL A 319 -9.39 -3.09 -5.35
CA VAL A 319 -10.00 -2.95 -6.67
C VAL A 319 -8.99 -2.41 -7.67
N VAL A 320 -8.88 -3.08 -8.82
CA VAL A 320 -8.14 -2.54 -9.97
C VAL A 320 -9.14 -1.96 -10.96
N VAL A 321 -8.89 -0.74 -11.41
CA VAL A 321 -9.69 -0.09 -12.44
C VAL A 321 -8.86 0.00 -13.71
N ASP A 322 -9.20 -0.79 -14.72
CA ASP A 322 -8.61 -0.70 -16.05
C ASP A 322 -9.22 0.51 -16.77
N VAL A 323 -8.41 1.54 -17.01
CA VAL A 323 -8.80 2.83 -17.60
C VAL A 323 -8.40 2.89 -19.07
N GLY A 324 -9.38 3.04 -19.96
CA GLY A 324 -9.18 3.30 -21.38
C GLY A 324 -9.12 4.80 -21.68
N ALA A 325 -9.43 5.20 -22.91
CA ALA A 325 -9.44 6.62 -23.26
C ALA A 325 -10.62 7.34 -22.56
N VAL A 326 -10.29 8.36 -21.76
CA VAL A 326 -11.22 9.18 -20.97
C VAL A 326 -10.84 10.65 -21.12
N GLY A 327 -11.83 11.52 -21.31
CA GLY A 327 -11.64 12.97 -21.44
C GLY A 327 -11.24 13.43 -22.84
N SER A 328 -10.77 14.67 -22.97
CA SER A 328 -10.29 15.19 -24.25
C SER A 328 -8.87 14.68 -24.48
N VAL A 329 -8.62 14.05 -25.63
CA VAL A 329 -7.26 13.74 -26.09
C VAL A 329 -6.67 15.06 -26.57
N ASP A 330 -5.58 15.53 -25.96
CA ASP A 330 -4.89 16.72 -26.45
C ASP A 330 -4.22 16.39 -27.80
N ASP A 331 -4.68 17.06 -28.86
CA ASP A 331 -4.21 16.90 -30.27
C ASP A 331 -2.72 17.30 -30.47
N ARG A 332 -2.08 17.86 -29.44
CA ARG A 332 -0.71 18.38 -29.49
C ARG A 332 0.39 17.31 -29.54
N SER A 333 0.08 16.05 -29.24
CA SER A 333 1.07 14.96 -29.23
C SER A 333 1.58 14.56 -30.62
N SER A 334 0.80 14.84 -31.68
CA SER A 334 1.08 14.35 -33.04
C SER A 334 2.38 14.88 -33.67
N VAL A 335 2.70 16.16 -33.45
CA VAL A 335 3.88 16.83 -34.04
C VAL A 335 5.17 16.45 -33.32
N ASP A 336 5.09 16.15 -32.02
CA ASP A 336 6.26 15.78 -31.22
C ASP A 336 6.66 14.31 -31.41
N LEU A 337 5.72 13.41 -31.74
CA LEU A 337 6.02 12.01 -32.05
C LEU A 337 6.84 11.83 -33.34
N GLN A 338 6.64 12.67 -34.35
CA GLN A 338 7.45 12.59 -35.58
C GLN A 338 8.90 13.07 -35.34
N ARG A 339 9.07 14.05 -34.44
CA ARG A 339 10.39 14.58 -34.04
C ARG A 339 11.16 13.63 -33.13
N SER A 340 10.49 12.68 -32.45
CA SER A 340 11.20 11.73 -31.59
C SER A 340 12.17 10.85 -32.39
N ILE A 341 11.85 10.58 -33.65
CA ILE A 341 12.71 9.83 -34.59
C ILE A 341 14.01 10.60 -34.87
N ASP A 342 14.00 11.94 -34.85
CA ASP A 342 15.17 12.73 -35.24
C ASP A 342 16.39 12.44 -34.36
N GLY A 343 16.16 12.17 -33.07
CA GLY A 343 17.18 11.82 -32.09
C GLY A 343 17.73 10.38 -32.20
N TRP A 344 17.15 9.54 -33.05
CA TRP A 344 17.56 8.14 -33.17
C TRP A 344 18.85 7.97 -33.99
N THR A 345 19.61 6.92 -33.66
CA THR A 345 20.79 6.55 -34.43
C THR A 345 20.40 6.13 -35.86
N PRO A 346 21.30 6.24 -36.85
CA PRO A 346 21.00 5.79 -38.21
C PRO A 346 20.59 4.31 -38.27
N SER A 347 21.21 3.46 -37.43
CA SER A 347 20.84 2.05 -37.30
C SER A 347 19.42 1.87 -36.74
N GLU A 348 19.04 2.62 -35.71
CA GLU A 348 17.69 2.60 -35.13
C GLU A 348 16.63 3.05 -36.15
N LYS A 349 16.91 4.12 -36.90
CA LYS A 349 16.02 4.62 -37.96
C LYS A 349 15.79 3.57 -39.04
N ILE A 350 16.82 2.82 -39.41
CA ILE A 350 16.72 1.75 -40.41
C ILE A 350 15.95 0.55 -39.84
N ALA A 351 16.24 0.14 -38.60
CA ALA A 351 15.65 -1.04 -37.99
C ALA A 351 14.18 -0.84 -37.57
N TYR A 352 13.87 0.29 -36.94
CA TYR A 352 12.57 0.54 -36.32
C TYR A 352 11.78 1.67 -36.97
N GLY A 353 12.42 2.58 -37.71
CA GLY A 353 11.79 3.79 -38.22
C GLY A 353 10.51 3.52 -39.03
N MET A 354 10.53 2.54 -39.94
CA MET A 354 9.33 2.18 -40.70
C MET A 354 8.20 1.63 -39.83
N ALA A 355 8.52 0.74 -38.87
CA ALA A 355 7.53 0.15 -37.98
C ALA A 355 6.95 1.19 -37.02
N PHE A 356 7.80 2.06 -36.49
CA PHE A 356 7.40 3.17 -35.63
C PHE A 356 6.54 4.18 -36.38
N SER A 357 6.98 4.64 -37.55
CA SER A 357 6.17 5.54 -38.39
C SER A 357 4.84 4.90 -38.74
N ALA A 358 4.77 3.59 -39.04
CA ALA A 358 3.51 2.91 -39.26
C ALA A 358 2.62 2.93 -38.00
N CYS A 359 3.16 2.68 -36.80
CA CYS A 359 2.40 2.76 -35.55
C CYS A 359 1.91 4.19 -35.23
N VAL A 360 2.72 5.21 -35.54
CA VAL A 360 2.39 6.62 -35.32
C VAL A 360 1.39 7.13 -36.37
N GLU A 361 1.63 6.84 -37.65
CA GLU A 361 0.77 7.23 -38.78
C GLU A 361 -0.57 6.48 -38.78
N ASP A 362 -0.64 5.19 -38.43
CA ASP A 362 -1.92 4.49 -38.25
C ASP A 362 -2.70 5.06 -37.05
N GLY A 363 -1.99 5.55 -36.02
CA GLY A 363 -2.60 6.32 -34.95
C GLY A 363 -3.24 7.64 -35.43
N LEU A 364 -2.70 8.26 -36.49
CA LEU A 364 -3.04 9.60 -36.97
C LEU A 364 -3.98 9.66 -38.19
N GLN A 365 -3.93 8.69 -39.11
CA GLN A 365 -4.60 8.78 -40.42
C GLN A 365 -5.67 7.71 -40.68
N TYR A 366 -5.55 6.50 -40.12
CA TYR A 366 -6.44 5.37 -40.43
C TYR A 366 -7.05 4.66 -39.21
N GLY A 367 -6.52 4.89 -38.01
CA GLY A 367 -7.14 4.47 -36.76
C GLY A 367 -8.40 5.27 -36.49
N VAL A 368 -9.56 4.60 -36.43
CA VAL A 368 -10.80 5.20 -35.91
C VAL A 368 -10.48 5.75 -34.53
N HIS A 369 -10.30 7.07 -34.41
CA HIS A 369 -10.11 7.74 -33.13
C HIS A 369 -11.31 7.37 -32.28
N ARG A 370 -11.08 6.48 -31.31
CA ARG A 370 -12.15 6.06 -30.41
C ARG A 370 -12.52 7.30 -29.63
N LYS A 371 -13.75 7.77 -29.82
CA LYS A 371 -14.30 8.88 -29.05
C LYS A 371 -14.12 8.54 -27.57
N ALA A 372 -13.26 9.31 -26.92
CA ALA A 372 -12.96 9.11 -25.51
C ALA A 372 -14.24 9.21 -24.69
N THR A 373 -14.30 8.43 -23.62
CA THR A 373 -15.46 8.44 -22.72
C THR A 373 -15.44 9.73 -21.91
N ASP A 374 -16.62 10.25 -21.60
CA ASP A 374 -16.75 11.42 -20.73
C ASP A 374 -16.12 11.15 -19.34
N ILE A 375 -15.42 12.16 -18.81
CA ILE A 375 -14.77 12.14 -17.49
C ILE A 375 -15.80 11.83 -16.40
N ALA A 376 -17.05 12.31 -16.56
CA ALA A 376 -18.12 12.04 -15.62
C ALA A 376 -18.37 10.53 -15.40
N VAL A 377 -18.28 9.71 -16.46
CA VAL A 377 -18.46 8.25 -16.36
C VAL A 377 -17.34 7.61 -15.53
N PHE A 378 -16.11 8.12 -15.69
CA PHE A 378 -14.96 7.65 -14.92
C PHE A 378 -15.11 8.00 -13.44
N VAL A 379 -15.42 9.26 -13.14
CA VAL A 379 -15.62 9.74 -11.78
C VAL A 379 -16.78 9.01 -11.10
N ASP A 380 -17.93 8.86 -11.78
CA ASP A 380 -19.09 8.14 -11.25
C ASP A 380 -18.74 6.68 -10.92
N THR A 381 -17.96 6.02 -11.78
CA THR A 381 -17.52 4.64 -11.53
C THR A 381 -16.60 4.55 -10.31
N LEU A 382 -15.65 5.47 -10.15
CA LEU A 382 -14.77 5.49 -8.98
C LEU A 382 -15.54 5.78 -7.69
N VAL A 383 -16.46 6.75 -7.71
CA VAL A 383 -17.34 7.06 -6.57
C VAL A 383 -18.21 5.85 -6.22
N GLU A 384 -18.70 5.11 -7.22
CA GLU A 384 -19.45 3.86 -7.00
C GLU A 384 -18.59 2.81 -6.31
N VAL A 385 -17.35 2.62 -6.76
CA VAL A 385 -16.39 1.68 -6.15
C VAL A 385 -16.08 2.08 -4.70
N VAL A 386 -15.74 3.35 -4.46
CA VAL A 386 -15.42 3.90 -3.13
C VAL A 386 -16.61 3.81 -2.18
N SER A 387 -17.83 4.06 -2.68
CA SER A 387 -19.06 3.97 -1.89
C SER A 387 -19.65 2.56 -1.80
N SER A 388 -19.00 1.56 -2.40
CA SER A 388 -19.54 0.20 -2.53
C SER A 388 -20.99 0.19 -3.07
N GLY A 389 -21.30 1.07 -4.02
CA GLY A 389 -22.62 1.19 -4.67
C GLY A 389 -23.67 2.00 -3.92
N ARG A 390 -23.35 2.63 -2.77
CA ARG A 390 -24.35 3.28 -1.90
C ARG A 390 -24.73 4.72 -2.26
N LYS A 391 -23.78 5.51 -2.78
CA LYS A 391 -23.97 6.96 -2.98
C LYS A 391 -24.21 7.34 -4.46
N SER A 392 -24.63 6.39 -5.29
CA SER A 392 -24.90 6.63 -6.71
C SER A 392 -26.14 7.53 -6.87
N SER A 393 -26.00 8.61 -7.65
CA SER A 393 -27.02 9.67 -7.80
C SER A 393 -27.65 9.72 -9.19
N ARG A 394 -27.36 8.78 -10.10
CA ARG A 394 -27.88 8.81 -11.47
C ARG A 394 -28.44 7.47 -11.92
N THR A 395 -29.56 7.60 -12.64
CA THR A 395 -30.38 6.60 -13.32
C THR A 395 -29.62 5.85 -14.42
N LEU A 396 -28.64 5.04 -14.06
CA LEU A 396 -28.21 3.94 -14.93
C LEU A 396 -29.26 2.83 -14.82
N SER A 397 -29.61 2.20 -15.94
CA SER A 397 -30.69 1.22 -15.94
C SER A 397 -30.41 0.11 -14.91
N PRO A 398 -31.41 -0.34 -14.13
CA PRO A 398 -31.22 -1.39 -13.13
C PRO A 398 -30.63 -2.68 -13.75
N LEU A 399 -30.85 -2.89 -15.05
CA LEU A 399 -30.25 -3.99 -15.82
C LEU A 399 -28.73 -3.85 -15.97
N ALA A 400 -28.22 -2.64 -16.27
CA ALA A 400 -26.78 -2.40 -16.41
C ALA A 400 -26.03 -2.53 -15.06
N LEU A 401 -26.68 -2.12 -13.97
CA LEU A 401 -26.19 -2.23 -12.59
C LEU A 401 -26.14 -3.68 -12.10
N GLN A 402 -27.20 -4.46 -12.34
CA GLN A 402 -27.22 -5.88 -11.96
C GLN A 402 -26.18 -6.68 -12.75
N PHE A 403 -26.01 -6.42 -14.05
CA PHE A 403 -24.96 -7.08 -14.83
C PHE A 403 -23.55 -6.65 -14.42
N SER A 404 -23.32 -5.41 -13.99
CA SER A 404 -22.01 -4.95 -13.49
C SER A 404 -21.62 -5.64 -12.19
N MET A 405 -22.53 -5.67 -11.19
CA MET A 405 -22.26 -6.32 -9.91
C MET A 405 -22.12 -7.84 -10.04
N LEU A 406 -23.00 -8.50 -10.79
CA LEU A 406 -22.90 -9.96 -11.02
C LEU A 406 -21.61 -10.32 -11.78
N ARG A 407 -21.15 -9.44 -12.68
CA ARG A 407 -19.89 -9.62 -13.41
C ARG A 407 -18.66 -9.31 -12.57
N SER A 408 -18.73 -8.39 -11.60
CA SER A 408 -17.66 -8.15 -10.61
C SER A 408 -17.51 -9.31 -9.62
N TRP A 409 -18.61 -10.01 -9.32
CA TRP A 409 -18.59 -11.23 -8.51
C TRP A 409 -17.91 -12.39 -9.26
N VAL A 410 -18.08 -12.47 -10.59
CA VAL A 410 -17.47 -13.51 -11.44
C VAL A 410 -16.06 -13.17 -11.95
N ARG A 411 -15.69 -11.89 -12.12
CA ARG A 411 -14.37 -11.47 -12.68
C ARG A 411 -13.32 -11.05 -11.64
N GLY A 412 -13.60 -11.23 -10.36
CA GLY A 412 -12.79 -10.65 -9.29
C GLY A 412 -12.93 -9.13 -9.25
N ASP A 413 -12.36 -8.48 -8.25
CA ASP A 413 -12.50 -7.05 -7.96
C ASP A 413 -11.80 -6.14 -9.01
N ARG A 414 -12.14 -6.31 -10.30
CA ARG A 414 -11.66 -5.53 -11.43
C ARG A 414 -12.81 -4.81 -12.09
N VAL A 415 -12.62 -3.53 -12.34
CA VAL A 415 -13.59 -2.65 -13.00
C VAL A 415 -12.95 -2.11 -14.26
N VAL A 416 -13.73 -1.93 -15.31
CA VAL A 416 -13.23 -1.50 -16.62
C VAL A 416 -13.98 -0.25 -17.03
N VAL A 417 -13.26 0.83 -17.31
CA VAL A 417 -13.80 2.17 -17.52
C VAL A 417 -13.10 2.83 -18.70
N GLY A 418 -13.82 3.62 -19.49
CA GLY A 418 -13.26 4.34 -20.62
C GLY A 418 -13.31 3.58 -21.94
N ALA A 419 -13.06 4.30 -23.03
CA ALA A 419 -13.19 3.76 -24.37
C ALA A 419 -12.06 2.75 -24.64
N GLY A 420 -12.41 1.61 -25.21
CA GLY A 420 -11.46 0.54 -25.53
C GLY A 420 -11.04 -0.35 -24.36
N ALA A 421 -11.25 0.07 -23.11
CA ALA A 421 -10.81 -0.69 -21.93
C ALA A 421 -11.38 -2.12 -21.89
N ARG A 422 -12.67 -2.29 -22.24
CA ARG A 422 -13.30 -3.62 -22.35
C ARG A 422 -12.71 -4.45 -23.48
N THR A 423 -12.37 -3.82 -24.59
CA THR A 423 -11.75 -4.47 -25.73
C THR A 423 -10.37 -5.00 -25.36
N TYR A 424 -9.54 -4.19 -24.69
CA TYR A 424 -8.21 -4.61 -24.23
C TYR A 424 -8.29 -5.68 -23.14
N ALA A 425 -9.25 -5.55 -22.22
CA ALA A 425 -9.51 -6.59 -21.22
C ALA A 425 -9.88 -7.93 -21.88
N LEU A 426 -10.71 -7.92 -22.94
CA LEU A 426 -11.04 -9.14 -23.69
C LEU A 426 -9.84 -9.67 -24.49
N ALA A 427 -9.08 -8.78 -25.14
CA ALA A 427 -7.90 -9.12 -25.92
C ALA A 427 -6.84 -9.83 -25.06
N SER A 428 -6.70 -9.46 -23.78
CA SER A 428 -5.75 -10.11 -22.86
C SER A 428 -6.07 -11.58 -22.53
N TYR A 429 -7.26 -12.08 -22.87
CA TYR A 429 -7.59 -13.49 -22.74
C TYR A 429 -7.25 -14.32 -23.99
N LEU A 430 -6.86 -13.66 -25.09
CA LEU A 430 -6.43 -14.38 -26.29
C LEU A 430 -5.04 -14.99 -26.06
N PRO A 431 -4.77 -16.18 -26.61
CA PRO A 431 -3.40 -16.70 -26.73
C PRO A 431 -2.50 -15.66 -27.41
N SER A 432 -1.24 -15.55 -26.94
CA SER A 432 -0.28 -14.56 -27.46
C SER A 432 -0.14 -14.63 -28.99
N LEU A 433 -0.07 -15.83 -29.57
CA LEU A 433 -0.02 -16.03 -31.03
C LEU A 433 -1.17 -15.34 -31.79
N ILE A 434 -2.39 -15.38 -31.23
CA ILE A 434 -3.56 -14.75 -31.86
C ILE A 434 -3.50 -13.24 -31.65
N LEU A 435 -3.15 -12.81 -30.44
CA LEU A 435 -3.04 -11.39 -30.11
C LEU A 435 -1.95 -10.71 -30.97
N ASP A 436 -0.77 -11.29 -31.04
CA ASP A 436 0.35 -10.83 -31.86
C ASP A 436 -0.01 -10.86 -33.35
N GLY A 437 -0.73 -11.89 -33.81
CA GLY A 437 -1.25 -11.93 -35.17
C GLY A 437 -2.23 -10.79 -35.49
N LEU A 438 -3.12 -10.45 -34.55
CA LEU A 438 -4.06 -9.33 -34.69
C LEU A 438 -3.37 -7.97 -34.64
N LEU A 439 -2.38 -7.81 -33.75
CA LEU A 439 -1.60 -6.57 -33.63
C LEU A 439 -0.68 -6.36 -34.85
N ASN A 440 -0.16 -7.42 -35.46
CA ASN A 440 0.69 -7.37 -36.65
C ASN A 440 -0.09 -7.32 -37.98
N LEU A 441 -1.41 -7.51 -37.97
CA LEU A 441 -2.24 -7.47 -39.17
C LEU A 441 -2.07 -6.19 -40.00
N PRO A 442 -2.03 -4.97 -39.41
CA PRO A 442 -1.80 -3.75 -40.18
C PRO A 442 -0.44 -3.75 -40.88
N HIS A 443 0.62 -4.19 -40.20
CA HIS A 443 1.96 -4.30 -40.79
C HIS A 443 2.00 -5.33 -41.92
N PHE A 444 1.29 -6.45 -41.78
CA PHE A 444 1.15 -7.45 -42.83
C PHE A 444 0.41 -6.90 -44.05
N LEU A 445 -0.69 -6.17 -43.85
CA LEU A 445 -1.43 -5.52 -44.94
C LEU A 445 -0.61 -4.41 -45.61
N LEU A 446 0.15 -3.63 -44.85
CA LEU A 446 1.09 -2.64 -45.37
C LEU A 446 2.24 -3.31 -46.16
N SER A 447 2.74 -4.45 -45.69
CA SER A 447 3.74 -5.24 -46.42
C SER A 447 3.20 -5.72 -47.77
N ILE A 448 1.96 -6.24 -47.80
CA ILE A 448 1.29 -6.62 -49.05
C ILE A 448 1.10 -5.40 -49.95
N ARG A 449 0.62 -4.27 -49.42
CA ARG A 449 0.47 -3.01 -50.17
C ARG A 449 1.80 -2.58 -50.78
N ASN A 450 2.87 -2.56 -50.00
CA ASN A 450 4.20 -2.14 -50.44
C ASN A 450 4.79 -3.11 -51.48
N ALA A 451 4.50 -4.41 -51.37
CA ALA A 451 4.89 -5.41 -52.37
C ALA A 451 4.12 -5.29 -53.69
N LEU A 452 2.89 -4.74 -53.65
CA LEU A 452 2.03 -4.56 -54.82
C LEU A 452 2.19 -3.20 -55.52
N ILE A 453 2.88 -2.23 -54.91
CA ILE A 453 3.16 -0.93 -55.53
C ILE A 453 4.51 -1.02 -56.28
N PRO A 454 4.56 -0.75 -57.61
CA PRO A 454 5.77 -0.92 -58.43
C PRO A 454 6.95 0.01 -58.09
N VAL A 455 6.73 1.01 -57.23
CA VAL A 455 7.73 2.00 -56.83
C VAL A 455 7.70 2.12 -55.31
N PRO A 456 8.72 1.66 -54.58
CA PRO A 456 8.80 1.91 -53.14
C PRO A 456 8.88 3.43 -52.92
N PRO A 457 8.16 3.99 -51.93
CA PRO A 457 8.30 5.40 -51.59
C PRO A 457 9.77 5.66 -51.24
N ARG A 458 10.46 6.44 -52.08
CA ARG A 458 11.86 6.80 -51.86
C ARG A 458 11.94 7.62 -50.58
N ILE A 459 12.52 7.04 -49.54
CA ILE A 459 13.07 7.80 -48.43
C ILE A 459 14.16 8.69 -49.03
N VAL A 460 13.90 10.00 -49.12
CA VAL A 460 14.95 10.98 -49.42
C VAL A 460 15.88 10.96 -48.22
N MET A 461 17.02 10.28 -48.33
CA MET A 461 18.10 10.45 -47.37
C MET A 461 18.55 11.92 -47.43
N PRO A 462 18.73 12.63 -46.30
CA PRO A 462 19.48 13.86 -46.31
C PRO A 462 20.88 13.54 -46.83
N ASP A 463 21.26 14.21 -47.90
CA ASP A 463 22.54 14.07 -48.58
C ASP A 463 23.66 14.28 -47.56
N ALA A 464 24.38 13.22 -47.22
CA ALA A 464 25.59 13.31 -46.39
C ALA A 464 26.70 13.91 -47.25
N ALA A 465 26.66 15.22 -47.44
CA ALA A 465 27.77 15.99 -47.97
C ALA A 465 28.92 15.96 -46.96
N LEU A 466 29.74 14.92 -47.02
CA LEU A 466 31.07 14.89 -46.41
C LEU A 466 31.92 15.97 -47.09
N PRO A 467 32.52 16.94 -46.36
CA PRO A 467 33.54 17.80 -46.94
C PRO A 467 34.78 16.97 -47.29
N PRO A 468 35.50 17.30 -48.37
CA PRO A 468 36.64 16.51 -48.83
C PRO A 468 37.77 16.54 -47.80
N VAL A 469 38.23 15.34 -47.43
CA VAL A 469 39.43 15.09 -46.62
C VAL A 469 40.65 15.66 -47.35
N VAL A 470 41.23 16.72 -46.81
CA VAL A 470 42.56 17.21 -47.21
C VAL A 470 43.60 16.36 -46.49
N PRO A 471 44.56 15.73 -47.19
CA PRO A 471 45.59 14.92 -46.55
C PRO A 471 46.65 15.82 -45.90
N VAL A 472 46.86 15.67 -44.59
CA VAL A 472 47.96 16.28 -43.84
C VAL A 472 49.18 15.34 -43.90
N PRO A 473 50.36 15.78 -44.36
CA PRO A 473 51.60 15.00 -44.25
C PRO A 473 52.24 15.13 -42.84
N PRO A 474 53.06 14.15 -42.40
CA PRO A 474 53.52 14.06 -41.02
C PRO A 474 54.75 14.93 -40.77
N ALA A 475 54.76 15.68 -39.66
CA ALA A 475 55.95 16.39 -39.18
C ALA A 475 56.26 16.04 -37.72
N VAL A 476 57.20 15.12 -37.61
CA VAL A 476 58.25 14.90 -36.62
C VAL A 476 58.39 15.92 -35.47
N THR A 477 58.35 15.35 -34.27
CA THR A 477 58.90 15.76 -32.97
C THR A 477 60.10 16.70 -33.00
N GLN A 478 60.06 17.82 -32.25
CA GLN A 478 61.21 18.37 -31.53
C GLN A 478 60.79 19.35 -30.39
N LYS A 479 61.22 19.01 -29.16
CA LYS A 479 61.37 19.88 -27.98
C LYS A 479 62.56 20.83 -28.21
N PRO A 480 62.63 22.06 -27.65
CA PRO A 480 63.22 22.27 -26.30
C PRO A 480 62.73 23.54 -25.51
N ILE A 481 62.73 23.53 -24.15
CA ILE A 481 63.60 24.29 -23.18
C ILE A 481 63.23 25.80 -23.06
N VAL A 482 62.55 26.26 -21.98
CA VAL A 482 62.98 26.79 -20.65
C VAL A 482 63.70 28.17 -20.70
N GLU A 483 63.22 29.09 -19.83
CA GLU A 483 63.79 30.36 -19.28
C GLU A 483 62.85 31.56 -19.53
N GLU A 484 62.62 32.56 -18.67
CA GLU A 484 62.88 32.85 -17.25
C GLU A 484 62.02 34.11 -16.97
N SER A 485 61.49 34.26 -15.76
CA SER A 485 60.86 35.51 -15.28
C SER A 485 61.94 36.58 -15.05
N PRO A 486 61.64 37.91 -15.03
CA PRO A 486 61.28 38.53 -13.73
C PRO A 486 60.39 39.81 -13.77
N LEU A 487 59.76 40.08 -12.59
CA LEU A 487 59.50 41.37 -11.88
C LEU A 487 59.18 42.65 -12.69
N SER A 488 58.19 43.48 -12.34
CA SER A 488 58.17 44.33 -11.14
C SER A 488 56.94 45.29 -11.13
N SER A 489 56.36 45.54 -9.94
CA SER A 489 55.82 46.82 -9.37
C SER A 489 54.84 47.72 -10.17
N ASP A 490 53.83 48.42 -9.63
CA ASP A 490 53.30 48.68 -8.28
C ASP A 490 52.05 49.59 -8.41
N GLN A 491 51.31 49.73 -7.30
CA GLN A 491 50.33 50.77 -6.90
C GLN A 491 48.89 50.67 -7.45
N GLU A 492 47.85 50.34 -6.66
CA GLU A 492 47.29 50.88 -5.38
C GLU A 492 46.00 51.69 -5.67
N GLN A 493 44.85 51.26 -5.14
CA GLN A 493 43.99 52.01 -4.20
C GLN A 493 42.59 51.36 -3.99
N HIS A 494 42.39 50.86 -2.75
CA HIS A 494 41.26 51.04 -1.81
C HIS A 494 39.84 50.42 -1.97
N PHE A 495 39.51 49.60 -0.94
CA PHE A 495 38.25 49.40 -0.16
C PHE A 495 37.02 48.78 -0.86
N GLU A 496 36.21 47.85 -0.29
CA GLU A 496 36.04 47.26 1.05
C GLU A 496 35.44 45.82 0.98
N HIS A 497 35.90 44.98 1.91
CA HIS A 497 35.28 43.82 2.59
C HIS A 497 33.81 43.42 2.31
N ASP A 498 33.60 42.14 1.98
CA ASP A 498 32.75 41.27 2.83
C ASP A 498 33.08 39.77 2.66
N ILE A 499 32.96 39.08 3.79
CA ILE A 499 33.62 37.82 4.16
C ILE A 499 32.73 36.62 3.79
N SER A 500 33.22 35.69 2.98
CA SER A 500 32.61 34.37 2.77
C SER A 500 33.61 33.31 3.18
N GLU A 501 33.45 32.79 4.39
CA GLU A 501 34.18 31.61 4.88
C GLU A 501 33.70 30.36 4.15
N THR A 502 34.63 29.77 3.44
CA THR A 502 34.62 28.37 2.98
C THR A 502 34.77 27.44 4.20
N GLY A 503 33.82 26.52 4.38
CA GLY A 503 33.92 25.42 5.35
C GLY A 503 33.58 24.11 4.65
N SER A 504 34.63 23.35 4.34
CA SER A 504 34.63 22.05 3.68
C SER A 504 34.54 20.95 4.73
N GLU A 505 33.55 20.05 4.67
CA GLU A 505 33.55 18.74 5.35
C GLU A 505 32.81 17.75 4.42
N ALA A 506 33.52 16.91 3.67
CA ALA A 506 34.18 15.66 4.07
C ALA A 506 33.19 14.48 4.10
N ASP A 507 33.28 13.68 3.02
CA ASP A 507 32.74 12.33 2.90
C ASP A 507 33.23 11.44 4.04
N VAL A 508 32.28 10.81 4.75
CA VAL A 508 32.53 9.62 5.57
C VAL A 508 31.38 8.63 5.37
N GLU A 509 31.55 7.74 4.40
CA GLU A 509 30.92 6.41 4.44
C GLU A 509 31.64 5.59 5.52
N SER A 510 30.90 5.04 6.50
CA SER A 510 31.08 3.70 7.12
C SER A 510 30.34 3.61 8.46
N ASN A 511 29.18 2.94 8.51
CA ASN A 511 29.04 1.66 9.22
C ASN A 511 27.60 1.15 9.13
N GLU A 512 27.46 0.02 8.46
CA GLU A 512 26.33 -0.88 8.60
C GLU A 512 26.30 -1.45 10.02
N GLY A 513 25.12 -1.40 10.67
CA GLY A 513 24.83 -2.14 11.89
C GLY A 513 24.33 -1.26 13.04
N GLY A 514 23.01 -1.18 13.21
CA GLY A 514 22.45 -0.59 14.43
C GLY A 514 20.97 -0.25 14.29
N TYR A 515 20.12 -1.08 14.91
CA TYR A 515 18.69 -0.94 15.20
C TYR A 515 18.07 0.47 15.08
N GLY A 516 17.83 0.93 13.84
CA GLY A 516 16.99 2.08 13.54
C GLY A 516 15.53 1.68 13.35
N SER A 517 14.90 1.10 14.38
CA SER A 517 13.46 0.90 14.42
C SER A 517 13.00 1.30 15.80
N GLY A 518 12.09 2.27 15.90
CA GLY A 518 11.51 2.80 17.15
C GLY A 518 10.66 1.80 17.94
N VAL A 519 11.13 0.56 18.06
CA VAL A 519 10.59 -0.47 18.94
C VAL A 519 11.30 -0.32 20.27
N VAL A 520 10.73 0.47 21.16
CA VAL A 520 11.22 0.57 22.54
C VAL A 520 10.96 -0.76 23.22
N LEU A 521 12.03 -1.47 23.58
CA LEU A 521 11.97 -2.72 24.36
C LEU A 521 11.36 -2.44 25.75
N PRO A 522 10.83 -3.46 26.45
CA PRO A 522 10.32 -3.28 27.81
C PRO A 522 11.42 -2.68 28.70
N HIS A 523 11.16 -1.52 29.30
CA HIS A 523 12.13 -0.73 30.06
C HIS A 523 11.53 -0.23 31.38
N VAL A 524 12.37 0.03 32.38
CA VAL A 524 11.97 0.63 33.65
C VAL A 524 12.58 2.02 33.74
N THR A 525 11.78 3.04 34.02
CA THR A 525 12.28 4.40 34.20
C THR A 525 13.08 4.50 35.50
N LEU A 526 14.38 4.79 35.39
CA LEU A 526 15.29 4.94 36.53
C LEU A 526 15.32 6.38 37.07
N ALA A 527 15.48 7.36 36.18
CA ALA A 527 15.48 8.78 36.52
C ALA A 527 14.97 9.63 35.34
N SER A 528 14.50 10.83 35.63
CA SER A 528 14.10 11.85 34.66
C SER A 528 14.75 13.17 35.03
N VAL A 529 15.56 13.71 34.12
CA VAL A 529 16.29 14.96 34.30
C VAL A 529 15.93 15.96 33.19
N PRO A 530 16.18 17.28 33.38
CA PRO A 530 15.98 18.26 32.31
C PRO A 530 16.86 17.96 31.08
N SER A 531 16.35 18.22 29.87
CA SER A 531 17.08 18.03 28.60
C SER A 531 18.38 18.82 28.49
N THR A 532 18.56 19.85 29.32
CA THR A 532 19.80 20.65 29.40
C THR A 532 20.94 19.93 30.12
N THR A 533 20.67 18.77 30.74
CA THR A 533 21.67 17.96 31.43
C THR A 533 22.59 17.29 30.41
N HIS A 534 23.89 17.54 30.52
CA HIS A 534 24.88 16.96 29.60
C HIS A 534 25.01 15.45 29.79
N ILE A 535 25.12 14.70 28.69
CA ILE A 535 25.17 13.22 28.67
C ILE A 535 26.31 12.68 29.56
N ALA A 536 27.48 13.31 29.53
CA ALA A 536 28.61 12.91 30.38
C ALA A 536 28.26 12.84 31.88
N LYS A 537 27.42 13.76 32.38
CA LYS A 537 26.99 13.76 33.78
C LYS A 537 26.03 12.59 34.09
N LEU A 538 25.26 12.15 33.08
CA LEU A 538 24.40 10.96 33.20
C LEU A 538 25.23 9.68 33.25
N GLN A 539 26.28 9.58 32.44
CA GLN A 539 27.22 8.46 32.48
C GLN A 539 27.94 8.38 33.83
N GLU A 540 28.48 9.51 34.32
CA GLU A 540 29.20 9.57 35.60
C GLU A 540 28.33 9.22 36.82
N SER A 541 27.01 9.37 36.70
CA SER A 541 26.06 9.04 37.76
C SER A 541 25.69 7.55 37.85
N ILE A 542 26.14 6.74 36.89
CA ILE A 542 25.93 5.29 36.90
C ILE A 542 27.20 4.65 37.48
N PRO A 543 27.10 3.86 38.56
CA PRO A 543 28.26 3.19 39.14
C PRO A 543 28.97 2.31 38.11
N SER A 544 30.30 2.42 38.00
CA SER A 544 31.09 1.66 37.03
C SER A 544 31.11 0.15 37.30
N ASP A 545 30.75 -0.25 38.51
CA ASP A 545 30.58 -1.64 38.95
C ASP A 545 29.12 -2.11 38.94
N GLN A 546 28.21 -1.35 38.32
CA GLN A 546 26.79 -1.68 38.27
C GLN A 546 26.55 -3.04 37.58
N GLN A 547 25.97 -3.97 38.34
CA GLN A 547 25.62 -5.32 37.88
C GLN A 547 24.26 -5.33 37.17
N ILE A 548 24.01 -6.38 36.38
CA ILE A 548 22.71 -6.69 35.78
C ILE A 548 21.61 -6.65 36.85
N VAL A 549 20.53 -5.92 36.57
CA VAL A 549 19.42 -5.73 37.52
C VAL A 549 18.28 -6.69 37.19
N PRO A 550 17.94 -7.68 38.05
CA PRO A 550 16.83 -8.57 37.79
C PRO A 550 15.49 -7.87 38.02
N ILE A 551 14.69 -7.73 36.96
CA ILE A 551 13.36 -7.12 37.02
C ILE A 551 12.31 -8.21 37.15
N ARG A 552 11.43 -8.07 38.14
CA ARG A 552 10.30 -8.99 38.39
C ARG A 552 9.01 -8.21 38.57
N PHE A 553 7.94 -8.68 37.95
CA PHE A 553 6.65 -7.98 37.98
C PHE A 553 5.85 -8.30 39.25
N ARG A 554 5.33 -7.28 39.91
CA ARG A 554 4.56 -7.36 41.16
C ARG A 554 3.05 -7.31 40.90
N SER A 555 2.58 -6.21 40.36
CA SER A 555 1.15 -5.88 40.23
C SER A 555 0.90 -5.02 39.00
N LEU A 556 -0.29 -5.14 38.41
CA LEU A 556 -0.78 -4.22 37.38
C LEU A 556 -1.57 -3.11 38.09
N GLU A 557 -1.16 -1.87 37.89
CA GLU A 557 -1.68 -0.70 38.60
C GLU A 557 -2.05 0.43 37.64
N VAL A 558 -2.89 1.34 38.15
CA VAL A 558 -3.30 2.58 37.48
C VAL A 558 -2.74 3.73 38.29
N GLY A 559 -2.04 4.65 37.63
CA GLY A 559 -1.52 5.85 38.27
C GLY A 559 -2.20 7.11 37.76
N GLU A 560 -1.96 8.19 38.48
CA GLU A 560 -2.57 9.50 38.23
C GLU A 560 -1.77 10.32 37.21
N LYS A 561 -0.51 9.97 36.94
CA LYS A 561 0.37 10.68 36.01
C LYS A 561 0.41 10.01 34.64
N TYR A 562 0.57 10.80 33.59
CA TYR A 562 0.74 10.32 32.21
C TYR A 562 1.74 9.16 32.04
N PHE A 563 2.96 9.30 32.59
CA PHE A 563 4.00 8.25 32.50
C PHE A 563 3.70 7.00 33.33
N MET A 564 2.75 7.09 34.26
CA MET A 564 2.29 6.00 35.13
C MET A 564 0.81 5.72 34.89
N SER A 565 0.29 5.87 33.68
CA SER A 565 -1.15 5.77 33.46
C SER A 565 -1.68 4.33 33.64
N VAL A 566 -1.10 3.37 32.94
CA VAL A 566 -1.28 1.92 33.16
C VAL A 566 0.09 1.27 33.15
N PHE A 567 0.51 0.72 34.27
CA PHE A 567 1.86 0.22 34.45
C PHE A 567 1.90 -1.06 35.27
N VAL A 568 3.00 -1.79 35.12
CA VAL A 568 3.34 -2.93 35.97
C VAL A 568 4.32 -2.44 37.02
N ALA A 569 3.91 -2.49 38.29
CA ALA A 569 4.81 -2.25 39.40
C ALA A 569 5.86 -3.35 39.45
N VAL A 570 7.12 -2.95 39.63
CA VAL A 570 8.26 -3.87 39.70
C VAL A 570 8.53 -4.20 41.17
N ARG A 571 8.93 -5.44 41.45
CA ARG A 571 9.37 -5.85 42.79
C ARG A 571 10.68 -5.15 43.13
N HIS A 572 10.76 -4.65 44.35
CA HIS A 572 11.99 -4.15 44.93
C HIS A 572 13.02 -5.26 45.01
N THR A 573 14.18 -5.03 44.40
CA THR A 573 15.37 -5.88 44.53
C THR A 573 16.50 -5.03 45.10
N PRO A 574 17.41 -5.61 45.90
CA PRO A 574 18.53 -4.86 46.48
C PRO A 574 19.34 -4.11 45.42
N GLU A 575 19.52 -4.70 44.24
CA GLU A 575 20.28 -4.13 43.14
C GLU A 575 19.57 -2.92 42.52
N LEU A 576 18.25 -3.02 42.29
CA LEU A 576 17.46 -1.93 41.74
C LEU A 576 17.31 -0.77 42.74
N ASP A 577 17.12 -1.09 44.02
CA ASP A 577 16.97 -0.08 45.07
C ASP A 577 18.29 0.65 45.34
N ALA A 578 19.43 -0.05 45.32
CA ALA A 578 20.75 0.57 45.43
C ALA A 578 21.02 1.55 44.27
N LEU A 579 20.74 1.12 43.03
CA LEU A 579 20.89 1.99 41.84
C LEU A 579 19.97 3.21 41.92
N ARG A 580 18.70 3.04 42.31
CA ARG A 580 17.75 4.15 42.46
C ARG A 580 18.13 5.11 43.58
N ALA A 581 18.63 4.59 44.71
CA ALA A 581 19.13 5.43 45.80
C ALA A 581 20.33 6.28 45.34
N HIS A 582 21.26 5.69 44.58
CA HIS A 582 22.42 6.39 44.04
C HIS A 582 22.03 7.48 43.02
N LEU A 583 21.10 7.19 42.12
CA LEU A 583 20.58 8.18 41.16
C LEU A 583 19.82 9.31 41.88
N SER A 584 19.10 8.99 42.95
CA SER A 584 18.40 9.97 43.79
C SER A 584 19.38 10.89 44.52
N GLU A 585 20.54 10.39 44.94
CA GLU A 585 21.60 11.20 45.54
C GLU A 585 22.25 12.13 44.50
N SER A 586 22.43 11.64 43.28
CA SER A 586 23.09 12.38 42.19
C SER A 586 22.21 13.47 41.55
N PHE A 587 20.91 13.22 41.41
CA PHE A 587 19.97 14.12 40.70
C PHE A 587 18.88 14.72 41.60
N GLY A 588 18.79 14.29 42.85
CA GLY A 588 17.75 14.68 43.80
C GLY A 588 16.54 13.74 43.80
N GLU A 589 15.83 13.71 44.94
CA GLU A 589 14.71 12.78 45.18
C GLU A 589 13.56 12.89 44.16
N TYR A 590 13.37 14.06 43.55
CA TYR A 590 12.31 14.28 42.56
C TYR A 590 12.65 13.76 41.16
N ALA A 591 13.94 13.50 40.88
CA ALA A 591 14.37 12.98 39.59
C ALA A 591 14.07 11.48 39.44
N VAL A 592 14.03 10.74 40.55
CA VAL A 592 13.75 9.29 40.55
C VAL A 592 12.26 9.07 40.82
N PRO A 593 11.53 8.32 39.96
CA PRO A 593 10.14 7.98 40.24
C PRO A 593 10.00 7.25 41.58
N ALA A 594 8.98 7.55 42.37
CA ALA A 594 8.79 6.95 43.71
C ALA A 594 8.68 5.41 43.67
N LEU A 595 8.03 4.89 42.63
CA LEU A 595 7.82 3.45 42.43
C LEU A 595 8.52 2.99 41.14
N PRO A 596 9.30 1.90 41.18
CA PRO A 596 9.87 1.32 39.98
C PRO A 596 8.75 0.64 39.18
N HIS A 597 8.62 1.00 37.91
CA HIS A 597 7.51 0.52 37.08
C HIS A 597 7.90 0.37 35.61
N LEU A 598 7.19 -0.52 34.93
CA LEU A 598 7.17 -0.68 33.48
C LEU A 598 5.84 -0.12 32.95
N SER A 599 5.88 0.97 32.20
CA SER A 599 4.68 1.55 31.59
C SER A 599 4.20 0.68 30.42
N LEU A 600 2.91 0.31 30.43
CA LEU A 600 2.29 -0.46 29.35
C LEU A 600 1.54 0.44 28.38
N TYR A 601 0.92 1.50 28.91
CA TYR A 601 0.20 2.50 28.14
C TYR A 601 0.49 3.90 28.69
N TYR A 602 0.42 4.89 27.80
CA TYR A 602 0.49 6.32 28.12
C TYR A 602 -0.86 6.95 27.73
N ILE A 603 -1.71 7.19 28.72
CA ILE A 603 -3.07 7.72 28.56
C ILE A 603 -3.08 9.13 29.15
N ASP A 604 -3.52 10.11 28.37
CA ASP A 604 -3.60 11.52 28.75
C ASP A 604 -4.41 11.73 30.04
N ASP A 605 -4.10 12.79 30.79
CA ASP A 605 -4.83 13.14 32.01
C ASP A 605 -6.30 13.53 31.68
N ALA A 606 -6.58 13.98 30.47
CA ALA A 606 -7.94 14.23 29.98
C ALA A 606 -8.81 12.96 29.89
N ASP A 607 -8.19 11.78 29.76
CA ASP A 607 -8.85 10.49 29.58
C ASP A 607 -8.62 9.55 30.79
N GLN A 608 -8.53 10.11 32.01
CA GLN A 608 -8.22 9.37 33.23
C GLN A 608 -9.13 8.14 33.45
N ASP A 609 -10.42 8.24 33.11
CA ASP A 609 -11.39 7.13 33.22
C ASP A 609 -11.04 5.92 32.32
N GLU A 610 -10.33 6.14 31.20
CA GLU A 610 -9.91 5.08 30.29
C GLU A 610 -8.82 4.18 30.89
N ARG A 611 -8.06 4.68 31.88
CA ARG A 611 -6.99 3.92 32.54
C ARG A 611 -7.52 2.70 33.27
N ALA A 612 -8.60 2.88 34.04
CA ALA A 612 -9.27 1.79 34.76
C ALA A 612 -9.90 0.78 33.79
N LEU A 613 -10.55 1.26 32.72
CA LEU A 613 -11.13 0.40 31.69
C LEU A 613 -10.07 -0.42 30.96
N THR A 614 -8.90 0.16 30.70
CA THR A 614 -7.78 -0.52 30.06
C THR A 614 -7.24 -1.65 30.93
N VAL A 615 -7.10 -1.43 32.24
CA VAL A 615 -6.70 -2.49 33.18
C VAL A 615 -7.70 -3.64 33.21
N GLU A 616 -9.00 -3.34 33.27
CA GLU A 616 -10.03 -4.38 33.25
C GLU A 616 -10.03 -5.13 31.91
N ARG A 617 -9.81 -4.45 30.78
CA ARG A 617 -9.63 -5.09 29.47
C ARG A 617 -8.43 -6.04 29.47
N LEU A 618 -7.27 -5.61 29.99
CA LEU A 618 -6.06 -6.44 30.04
C LEU A 618 -6.24 -7.70 30.89
N LYS A 619 -6.97 -7.61 32.00
CA LYS A 619 -7.34 -8.77 32.82
C LYS A 619 -8.31 -9.70 32.09
N ASN A 620 -9.37 -9.14 31.48
CA ASN A 620 -10.41 -9.90 30.78
C ASN A 620 -9.90 -10.60 29.52
N GLU A 621 -8.91 -10.02 28.85
CA GLU A 621 -8.26 -10.60 27.67
C GLU A 621 -7.13 -11.59 28.04
N PHE A 622 -6.90 -11.83 29.33
CA PHE A 622 -5.80 -12.67 29.85
C PHE A 622 -4.42 -12.23 29.31
N LYS A 623 -4.27 -10.91 29.07
CA LYS A 623 -2.98 -10.29 28.72
C LYS A 623 -2.11 -10.06 29.95
N VAL A 624 -2.75 -9.92 31.12
CA VAL A 624 -2.07 -9.96 32.42
C VAL A 624 -2.68 -11.10 33.23
N ILE A 625 -1.85 -12.07 33.60
CA ILE A 625 -2.24 -13.25 34.36
C ILE A 625 -1.71 -13.09 35.77
N ARG A 626 -2.57 -13.26 36.77
CA ARG A 626 -2.15 -13.25 38.18
C ARG A 626 -1.50 -14.60 38.48
N ALA A 627 -0.19 -14.60 38.76
CA ALA A 627 0.56 -15.82 39.05
C ALA A 627 0.50 -16.17 40.55
N THR A 628 0.63 -15.17 41.43
CA THR A 628 0.40 -15.30 42.89
C THR A 628 -0.30 -14.04 43.41
N GLU A 629 -0.61 -13.96 44.72
CA GLU A 629 -1.23 -12.76 45.29
C GLU A 629 -0.40 -11.48 45.02
N ASP A 630 0.93 -11.61 44.96
CA ASP A 630 1.91 -10.53 44.79
C ASP A 630 2.76 -10.64 43.51
N SER A 631 2.31 -11.39 42.50
CA SER A 631 3.00 -11.42 41.20
C SER A 631 2.05 -11.52 40.02
N VAL A 632 2.43 -10.84 38.94
CA VAL A 632 1.74 -10.87 37.66
C VAL A 632 2.69 -11.33 36.56
N THR A 633 2.16 -12.03 35.56
CA THR A 633 2.87 -12.38 34.33
C THR A 633 2.17 -11.71 33.15
N LEU A 634 2.97 -11.19 32.22
CA LEU A 634 2.46 -10.62 30.97
C LEU A 634 2.40 -11.72 29.93
N ASN A 635 1.24 -11.91 29.33
CA ASN A 635 1.06 -12.84 28.23
C ASN A 635 1.36 -12.11 26.92
N CYS A 636 2.56 -12.34 26.38
CA CYS A 636 3.03 -11.75 25.13
C CYS A 636 2.52 -12.51 23.90
N SER A 637 1.80 -13.62 24.09
CA SER A 637 1.25 -14.39 22.96
C SER A 637 0.17 -13.60 22.23
N PRO A 638 0.17 -13.58 20.88
CA PRO A 638 -0.86 -12.93 20.09
C PRO A 638 -2.23 -13.65 20.20
N GLU A 639 -2.25 -14.91 20.63
CA GLU A 639 -3.46 -15.74 20.72
C GLU A 639 -4.15 -15.63 22.10
N LYS A 640 -5.47 -15.83 22.12
CA LYS A 640 -6.22 -15.94 23.39
C LYS A 640 -5.86 -17.27 24.04
N PRO A 641 -5.50 -17.31 25.33
CA PRO A 641 -5.12 -18.55 25.98
C PRO A 641 -6.29 -19.54 25.95
N SER A 642 -6.11 -20.67 25.26
CA SER A 642 -7.04 -21.78 25.35
C SER A 642 -6.80 -22.52 26.67
N LYS A 643 -7.86 -22.98 27.32
CA LYS A 643 -7.82 -23.62 28.66
C LYS A 643 -6.99 -24.92 28.74
N SER A 644 -6.32 -25.33 27.65
CA SER A 644 -5.65 -26.63 27.52
C SER A 644 -4.16 -26.56 27.14
N ILE A 645 -3.54 -25.38 27.06
CA ILE A 645 -2.12 -25.28 26.70
C ILE A 645 -1.28 -25.11 27.98
N PRO A 646 -0.29 -25.99 28.24
CA PRO A 646 0.63 -25.83 29.37
C PRO A 646 1.43 -24.54 29.24
N ALA A 647 1.78 -23.91 30.36
CA ALA A 647 2.51 -22.63 30.41
C ALA A 647 3.81 -22.69 29.58
N SER A 648 3.75 -22.22 28.33
CA SER A 648 4.85 -22.32 27.37
C SER A 648 5.27 -20.93 26.88
N LEU A 649 6.56 -20.63 27.05
CA LEU A 649 7.45 -19.64 26.38
C LEU A 649 7.01 -18.17 26.21
N ASP A 650 5.73 -17.85 26.09
CA ASP A 650 5.24 -16.50 25.77
C ASP A 650 4.78 -15.70 27.00
N GLN A 651 4.98 -16.23 28.21
CA GLN A 651 4.66 -15.53 29.46
C GLN A 651 5.91 -14.87 30.04
N LEU A 652 5.89 -13.54 30.14
CA LEU A 652 6.95 -12.73 30.70
C LEU A 652 6.64 -12.39 32.17
N ALA A 653 7.36 -13.00 33.11
CA ALA A 653 7.27 -12.69 34.54
C ALA A 653 8.17 -11.52 34.98
N GLY A 654 9.04 -11.08 34.06
CA GLY A 654 10.10 -10.11 34.30
C GLY A 654 11.22 -10.29 33.27
N PHE A 655 12.27 -9.50 33.37
CA PHE A 655 13.42 -9.53 32.47
C PHE A 655 14.71 -9.17 33.20
N GLU A 656 15.86 -9.32 32.54
CA GLU A 656 17.16 -8.89 33.08
C GLU A 656 17.50 -7.53 32.46
N GLY A 657 17.71 -6.52 33.31
CA GLY A 657 18.17 -5.21 32.88
C GLY A 657 19.67 -5.27 32.61
N CYS A 658 20.05 -5.56 31.36
CA CYS A 658 21.45 -5.66 30.94
C CYS A 658 22.05 -4.33 30.48
N GLU A 659 21.21 -3.33 30.24
CA GLU A 659 21.61 -2.04 29.66
C GLU A 659 20.81 -0.90 30.31
N ILE A 660 21.43 0.27 30.41
CA ILE A 660 20.79 1.53 30.78
C ILE A 660 20.83 2.46 29.56
N TRP A 661 19.67 2.95 29.15
CA TRP A 661 19.54 3.80 27.97
C TRP A 661 19.32 5.26 28.39
N VAL A 662 20.08 6.17 27.79
CA VAL A 662 19.88 7.61 27.90
C VAL A 662 18.98 8.04 26.75
N VAL A 663 17.77 8.50 27.06
CA VAL A 663 16.73 8.79 26.07
C VAL A 663 16.29 10.25 26.20
N LYS A 664 16.24 10.95 25.06
CA LYS A 664 15.68 12.29 24.93
C LYS A 664 14.17 12.21 24.78
N CYS A 665 13.45 12.45 25.86
CA CYS A 665 12.00 12.33 25.94
C CYS A 665 11.26 13.64 25.60
N GLU A 666 11.62 14.32 24.49
CA GLU A 666 10.94 15.54 24.05
C GLU A 666 9.80 15.22 23.09
N GLY A 667 8.59 15.64 23.45
CA GLY A 667 7.40 15.37 22.65
C GLY A 667 6.77 13.99 22.92
N PRO A 668 5.96 13.48 21.99
CA PRO A 668 5.26 12.21 22.15
C PRO A 668 6.24 11.03 22.13
N VAL A 669 5.85 9.90 22.75
CA VAL A 669 6.73 8.74 22.99
C VAL A 669 7.41 8.19 21.72
N TYR A 670 6.76 8.30 20.57
CA TYR A 670 7.31 7.83 19.30
C TYR A 670 8.38 8.75 18.69
N ASP A 671 8.51 9.99 19.21
CA ASP A 671 9.56 10.94 18.81
C ASP A 671 10.78 10.87 19.76
N TRP A 672 10.77 9.97 20.73
CA TRP A 672 11.87 9.82 21.68
C TRP A 672 13.11 9.26 21.00
N GLU A 673 14.26 9.87 21.28
CA GLU A 673 15.54 9.54 20.66
C GLU A 673 16.47 8.91 21.69
N VAL A 674 17.02 7.74 21.38
CA VAL A 674 18.06 7.11 22.20
C VAL A 674 19.38 7.80 21.90
N LEU A 675 19.91 8.53 22.88
CA LEU A 675 21.17 9.24 22.76
C LEU A 675 22.37 8.33 23.06
N GLU A 676 22.19 7.41 24.01
CA GLU A 676 23.26 6.51 24.44
C GLU A 676 22.71 5.21 25.05
N CYS A 677 23.49 4.12 24.92
CA CYS A 677 23.25 2.84 25.58
C CYS A 677 24.49 2.41 26.39
N ILE A 678 24.31 2.13 27.68
CA ILE A 678 25.36 1.77 28.64
C ILE A 678 25.14 0.32 29.07
N SER A 679 26.05 -0.59 28.71
CA SER A 679 25.96 -2.00 29.09
C SER A 679 26.40 -2.23 30.54
N LEU A 680 25.65 -3.07 31.27
CA LEU A 680 25.95 -3.45 32.65
C LEU A 680 26.81 -4.71 32.72
N LEU A 681 27.54 -4.87 33.82
CA LEU A 681 28.43 -6.00 34.02
C LEU A 681 27.63 -7.27 34.33
N SER A 682 27.90 -8.35 33.58
CA SER A 682 27.39 -9.68 33.90
C SER A 682 27.92 -10.13 35.25
N THR A 683 27.03 -10.59 36.14
CA THR A 683 27.43 -11.30 37.36
C THR A 683 28.30 -12.49 36.99
N SER A 684 29.52 -12.52 37.52
CA SER A 684 30.48 -13.62 37.39
C SER A 684 30.19 -14.78 38.32
#